data_AF-A0A661KT45-F1
#
_entry.id   AF-A0A661KT45-F1
#
_cell.length_a   1.000
_cell.length_b   1.000
_cell.length_c   1.000
_cell.angle_alpha   90.00
_cell.angle_beta   90.00
_cell.angle_gamma   90.00
#
_symmetry.space_group_name_H-M   'P 1'
#
loop_
_entity.id
_entity.type
_entity.pdbx_description
1 polymer ?
#
loop_
_entity_poly.entity_id
_entity_poly.type
_entity_poly.pdbx_seq_one_letter_code
_entity_poly.pdbx_strand_id
1 'polypeptide(L)'
;MLAEKITFPTERNFSMRRFSCIVFLHLMVFFSLINITKASSKSHYSYHYDGSSIFVSFMAPKLDFIKTRKGTHRVELPDRSYLMDPGNPNLPEIIKLIPVPASRSLEVISIQIVRTKCEELKGFYEIEPSPPLLLSTDRGNILDWGKSKKIKHGKNILVYSSSRPFPVKPVKILATKTKRNSKFLRLAYYPVRYYPGNGKIEVVKEIQCKITLGASETSDLEYQSTTVGETPQNESDSGTNPAPADIAPGGDTSYDYVIITSNAVVNNSTKLSDFVRFKEAIGHSVLVVTEDDYTSLSGPPPDGRAEKIRQWLINNYQNLGIKYVLLIGNPDPSNGDVPMKKCYPRSHESSHREALTDYYYADLTGNWDIDGDELYGEYPDDNKPGGVDYAAEVWVGRVPVYDDYSTLDHILQKIMDYQTESGDLSWRKEVLLPTAILNFEQEPPDYLTRTDGAELAQRIINDFLESNDFTHFSLYEKEGLQHSTYPSDAPLNRTNVKDSWASGYGLVCAVGHGNATSIYRKYWSSDDNQNDTPESGETTTTSFFTSSDSRVLDDSHPSMVYLCACSNGYPENSGNLGYSLLKQGAIATVSASRVSWYTAGWTEPNPNYPDNFSLGYYYLKKLAQDIPCGQALALTKEEMIYNSPSIWLNLQGFNLYGDPEISLVTIHSICTSDMDGDGDVDGVDLAILAEKNPELDLSEFSEHFGKSSCIE
;
A
#
# COMPACT_ATOMS: atom_id res chain seq x y z
N MET A 1 -0.26 73.57 11.33
CA MET A 1 0.54 74.23 10.27
C MET A 1 1.95 74.37 10.79
N LEU A 2 2.92 73.74 10.08
CA LEU A 2 4.36 74.09 9.91
C LEU A 2 5.16 74.58 11.14
N ALA A 3 6.38 74.14 11.44
CA ALA A 3 7.42 73.49 10.64
C ALA A 3 8.52 72.89 11.55
N GLU A 4 9.34 72.03 10.94
CA GLU A 4 10.59 71.45 11.41
C GLU A 4 11.67 72.47 11.83
N LYS A 5 12.57 72.08 12.74
CA LYS A 5 14.00 71.85 12.41
C LYS A 5 14.83 71.37 13.60
N ILE A 6 15.73 70.45 13.25
CA ILE A 6 16.72 69.71 14.03
C ILE A 6 17.89 70.62 14.45
N THR A 7 18.50 70.36 15.62
CA THR A 7 19.96 70.49 15.85
C THR A 7 20.39 69.79 17.15
N PHE A 8 21.41 68.92 17.06
CA PHE A 8 22.18 68.37 18.19
C PHE A 8 23.34 69.31 18.54
N PRO A 9 23.92 69.24 19.76
CA PRO A 9 25.24 68.62 19.87
C PRO A 9 25.61 67.94 21.23
N THR A 10 26.49 66.93 21.10
CA THR A 10 27.64 66.48 21.93
C THR A 10 27.77 66.82 23.43
N GLU A 11 28.04 65.81 24.28
CA GLU A 11 29.37 65.49 24.88
C GLU A 11 29.29 64.44 26.00
N ARG A 12 30.44 63.80 26.27
CA ARG A 12 30.65 62.57 27.05
C ARG A 12 30.93 62.81 28.55
N ASN A 13 30.73 61.71 29.30
CA ASN A 13 31.57 61.16 30.38
C ASN A 13 31.19 61.30 31.87
N PHE A 14 30.90 60.11 32.42
CA PHE A 14 31.30 59.51 33.71
C PHE A 14 30.79 60.10 35.05
N SER A 15 29.86 59.36 35.67
CA SER A 15 29.99 58.95 37.08
C SER A 15 29.06 57.79 37.42
N MET A 16 29.65 56.78 38.04
CA MET A 16 29.09 55.53 38.52
C MET A 16 28.12 55.72 39.72
N ARG A 17 27.22 54.73 39.89
CA ARG A 17 26.40 54.36 41.07
C ARG A 17 24.98 54.92 41.18
N ARG A 18 24.00 54.05 40.89
CA ARG A 18 22.83 53.66 41.73
C ARG A 18 22.12 52.51 40.98
N PHE A 19 22.29 51.26 41.41
CA PHE A 19 21.35 50.50 42.25
C PHE A 19 19.89 50.58 41.76
N SER A 20 19.32 49.39 41.50
CA SER A 20 17.93 49.07 41.09
C SER A 20 17.69 48.85 39.60
N CYS A 21 17.95 47.63 39.12
CA CYS A 21 17.10 46.91 38.14
C CYS A 21 17.54 45.44 37.90
N ILE A 22 18.09 44.75 38.91
CA ILE A 22 18.38 43.30 38.84
C ILE A 22 17.64 42.62 39.99
N VAL A 23 16.31 42.62 39.94
CA VAL A 23 15.45 41.72 40.74
C VAL A 23 14.22 41.25 39.95
N PHE A 24 13.88 41.87 38.81
CA PHE A 24 12.68 41.49 38.03
C PHE A 24 12.91 40.52 36.87
N LEU A 25 14.15 40.06 36.61
CA LEU A 25 14.45 39.14 35.50
C LEU A 25 14.93 37.74 35.93
N HIS A 26 14.82 37.38 37.21
CA HIS A 26 15.19 36.05 37.73
C HIS A 26 14.04 35.29 38.40
N LEU A 27 12.82 35.83 38.40
CA LEU A 27 11.63 35.14 38.92
C LEU A 27 10.66 34.63 37.83
N MET A 28 10.89 34.94 36.54
CA MET A 28 10.14 34.32 35.42
C MET A 28 10.88 33.16 34.73
N VAL A 29 12.11 32.84 35.15
CA VAL A 29 12.89 31.70 34.61
C VAL A 29 12.95 30.51 35.57
N PHE A 30 12.39 30.64 36.79
CA PHE A 30 12.41 29.58 37.81
C PHE A 30 11.05 28.89 38.05
N PHE A 31 10.01 29.19 37.27
CA PHE A 31 8.72 28.49 37.29
C PHE A 31 8.35 27.76 36.00
N SER A 32 9.28 27.61 35.04
CA SER A 32 9.12 26.70 33.88
C SER A 32 9.94 25.41 33.98
N LEU A 33 10.58 25.16 35.14
CA LEU A 33 11.39 23.96 35.40
C LEU A 33 10.77 23.02 36.45
N ILE A 34 9.46 23.11 36.66
CA ILE A 34 8.70 22.10 37.41
C ILE A 34 8.14 21.09 36.42
N ASN A 35 8.89 20.00 36.24
CA ASN A 35 8.41 18.69 35.80
C ASN A 35 7.30 18.69 34.73
N ILE A 36 7.66 19.07 33.49
CA ILE A 36 7.21 18.23 32.38
C ILE A 36 8.14 17.01 32.41
N THR A 37 7.89 16.11 33.35
CA THR A 37 8.09 14.71 33.01
C THR A 37 7.29 14.53 31.73
N LYS A 38 7.99 14.37 30.59
CA LYS A 38 7.48 13.56 29.48
C LYS A 38 6.74 12.44 30.19
N ALA A 39 5.40 12.43 30.13
CA ALA A 39 4.69 11.20 30.38
C ALA A 39 5.36 10.26 29.38
N SER A 40 6.24 9.38 29.86
CA SER A 40 6.81 8.36 29.01
C SER A 40 5.59 7.76 28.34
N SER A 41 5.48 7.87 27.02
CA SER A 41 4.43 7.16 26.30
C SER A 41 4.61 5.72 26.76
N LYS A 42 3.73 5.25 27.65
CA LYS A 42 3.79 3.88 28.11
C LYS A 42 3.55 3.08 26.85
N SER A 43 4.58 2.40 26.34
CA SER A 43 4.46 1.67 25.09
C SER A 43 3.28 0.71 25.24
N HIS A 44 2.28 0.84 24.37
CA HIS A 44 1.06 0.01 24.42
C HIS A 44 1.35 -1.47 24.09
N TYR A 45 2.61 -1.79 23.82
CA TYR A 45 3.12 -3.07 23.41
C TYR A 45 4.58 -3.21 23.86
N SER A 46 4.99 -4.43 24.19
CA SER A 46 6.39 -4.83 24.34
C SER A 46 6.54 -6.33 24.16
N TYR A 47 7.74 -6.79 23.79
CA TYR A 47 8.06 -8.21 23.74
C TYR A 47 9.46 -8.48 24.31
N HIS A 48 9.70 -9.71 24.78
CA HIS A 48 11.03 -10.19 25.13
C HIS A 48 11.16 -11.69 24.87
N TYR A 49 12.39 -12.14 24.59
CA TYR A 49 12.72 -13.54 24.34
C TYR A 49 13.60 -14.10 25.47
N ASP A 50 13.21 -15.23 26.05
CA ASP A 50 13.93 -15.85 27.19
C ASP A 50 14.88 -17.00 26.80
N GLY A 51 15.10 -17.22 25.50
CA GLY A 51 15.85 -18.37 24.98
C GLY A 51 14.99 -19.56 24.60
N SER A 52 13.71 -19.62 24.98
CA SER A 52 12.76 -20.68 24.61
C SER A 52 11.43 -20.15 24.08
N SER A 53 10.99 -19.02 24.62
CA SER A 53 9.65 -18.50 24.46
C SER A 53 9.68 -17.00 24.27
N ILE A 54 8.72 -16.49 23.50
CA ILE A 54 8.51 -15.06 23.33
C ILE A 54 7.38 -14.63 24.25
N PHE A 55 7.64 -13.67 25.11
CA PHE A 55 6.62 -13.05 25.93
C PHE A 55 6.20 -11.74 25.29
N VAL A 56 4.90 -11.57 25.08
CA VAL A 56 4.33 -10.38 24.45
C VAL A 56 3.33 -9.75 25.40
N SER A 57 3.46 -8.44 25.63
CA SER A 57 2.59 -7.67 26.51
C SER A 57 1.87 -6.59 25.70
N PHE A 58 0.58 -6.42 25.93
CA PHE A 58 -0.23 -5.33 25.39
C PHE A 58 -0.91 -4.55 26.50
N MET A 59 -1.04 -3.24 26.29
CA MET A 59 -1.90 -2.35 27.06
C MET A 59 -2.91 -1.71 26.14
N ALA A 60 -4.20 -1.80 26.47
CA ALA A 60 -5.23 -1.16 25.67
C ALA A 60 -4.96 0.34 25.52
N PRO A 61 -5.10 0.91 24.32
CA PRO A 61 -5.11 2.35 24.13
C PRO A 61 -6.37 2.95 24.76
N LYS A 62 -6.49 4.28 24.69
CA LYS A 62 -7.75 4.93 25.00
C LYS A 62 -8.82 4.42 24.01
N LEU A 63 -9.95 3.95 24.56
CA LEU A 63 -11.09 3.48 23.81
C LEU A 63 -12.25 4.43 24.05
N ASP A 64 -12.82 4.99 22.98
CA ASP A 64 -13.99 5.85 23.06
C ASP A 64 -15.22 5.08 22.60
N PHE A 65 -16.27 5.08 23.42
CA PHE A 65 -17.53 4.37 23.14
C PHE A 65 -18.57 5.39 22.72
N ILE A 66 -18.96 5.35 21.45
CA ILE A 66 -19.92 6.30 20.88
C ILE A 66 -21.24 5.60 20.58
N LYS A 67 -22.33 6.37 20.67
CA LYS A 67 -23.64 5.94 20.21
C LYS A 67 -23.83 6.40 18.77
N THR A 68 -24.13 5.47 17.88
CA THR A 68 -24.35 5.76 16.46
C THR A 68 -25.70 6.44 16.26
N ARG A 69 -25.92 7.03 15.07
CA ARG A 69 -27.23 7.58 14.68
C ARG A 69 -28.35 6.55 14.69
N LYS A 70 -28.02 5.27 14.48
CA LYS A 70 -28.96 4.13 14.54
C LYS A 70 -29.25 3.67 15.97
N GLY A 71 -28.65 4.30 16.98
CA GLY A 71 -28.84 3.96 18.39
C GLY A 71 -27.99 2.79 18.89
N THR A 72 -27.24 2.13 17.99
CA THR A 72 -26.22 1.13 18.32
C THR A 72 -24.96 1.82 18.87
N HIS A 73 -23.95 1.03 19.22
CA HIS A 73 -22.69 1.48 19.79
C HIS A 73 -21.54 1.08 18.89
N ARG A 74 -20.52 1.94 18.85
CA ARG A 74 -19.25 1.69 18.19
C ARG A 74 -18.11 2.02 19.15
N VAL A 75 -17.01 1.26 19.05
CA VAL A 75 -15.78 1.56 19.80
C VAL A 75 -14.77 2.18 18.85
N GLU A 76 -14.35 3.40 19.13
CA GLU A 76 -13.38 4.11 18.31
C GLU A 76 -11.95 3.84 18.77
N LEU A 77 -11.08 3.64 17.78
CA LEU A 77 -9.63 3.52 17.94
C LEU A 77 -8.92 4.59 17.08
N PRO A 78 -7.86 5.24 17.59
CA PRO A 78 -7.11 6.22 16.81
C PRO A 78 -6.52 5.67 15.50
N ASP A 79 -6.10 4.41 15.47
CA ASP A 79 -5.50 3.75 14.30
C ASP A 79 -6.53 3.10 13.36
N ARG A 80 -7.82 3.17 13.69
CA ARG A 80 -8.96 2.64 12.91
C ARG A 80 -8.81 1.17 12.54
N SER A 81 -8.14 0.40 13.40
CA SER A 81 -7.93 -1.03 13.20
C SER A 81 -9.07 -1.84 13.81
N TYR A 82 -9.83 -2.50 12.94
CA TYR A 82 -11.03 -3.28 13.30
C TYR A 82 -10.94 -4.70 12.81
N LEU A 83 -11.57 -5.62 13.54
CA LEU A 83 -11.63 -7.02 13.15
C LEU A 83 -12.28 -7.17 11.76
N MET A 84 -13.35 -6.46 11.40
CA MET A 84 -13.98 -6.58 10.06
C MET A 84 -14.33 -8.03 9.67
N ASP A 85 -15.19 -8.67 10.47
CA ASP A 85 -15.71 -10.00 10.19
C ASP A 85 -17.22 -9.91 9.88
N PRO A 86 -17.64 -9.91 8.59
CA PRO A 86 -18.99 -9.53 8.19
C PRO A 86 -20.13 -10.14 9.01
N GLY A 87 -21.07 -9.32 9.45
CA GLY A 87 -22.20 -9.72 10.29
C GLY A 87 -21.87 -10.02 11.75
N ASN A 88 -20.61 -10.18 12.15
CA ASN A 88 -20.22 -10.26 13.56
C ASN A 88 -20.00 -8.85 14.13
N PRO A 89 -20.00 -8.66 15.47
CA PRO A 89 -19.77 -7.35 16.08
C PRO A 89 -18.46 -6.69 15.61
N ASN A 90 -18.54 -5.45 15.14
CA ASN A 90 -17.38 -4.70 14.68
C ASN A 90 -16.59 -4.18 15.89
N LEU A 91 -15.50 -4.85 16.22
CA LEU A 91 -14.69 -4.56 17.40
C LEU A 91 -13.25 -4.17 17.02
N PRO A 92 -12.62 -3.30 17.82
CA PRO A 92 -11.19 -3.04 17.80
C PRO A 92 -10.33 -4.30 17.73
N GLU A 93 -9.33 -4.29 16.84
CA GLU A 93 -8.25 -5.28 16.77
C GLU A 93 -6.92 -4.54 16.67
N ILE A 94 -5.92 -4.92 17.45
CA ILE A 94 -4.57 -4.35 17.37
C ILE A 94 -3.63 -5.45 16.93
N ILE A 95 -2.98 -5.28 15.79
CA ILE A 95 -2.08 -6.28 15.23
C ILE A 95 -0.64 -5.82 15.37
N LYS A 96 0.25 -6.73 15.78
CA LYS A 96 1.69 -6.50 15.85
C LYS A 96 2.47 -7.62 15.20
N LEU A 97 3.56 -7.24 14.52
CA LEU A 97 4.54 -8.15 13.98
C LEU A 97 5.60 -8.40 15.07
N ILE A 98 5.76 -9.66 15.48
CA ILE A 98 6.67 -10.08 16.54
C ILE A 98 7.87 -10.78 15.86
N PRO A 99 9.10 -10.29 15.99
CA PRO A 99 10.26 -10.98 15.43
C PRO A 99 10.51 -12.32 16.11
N VAL A 100 10.85 -13.32 15.31
CA VAL A 100 11.16 -14.68 15.73
C VAL A 100 12.66 -14.89 15.58
N PRO A 101 13.37 -15.30 16.65
CA PRO A 101 14.80 -15.61 16.57
C PRO A 101 15.11 -16.65 15.48
N ALA A 102 16.19 -16.44 14.72
CA ALA A 102 16.58 -17.31 13.61
C ALA A 102 16.72 -18.80 14.01
N SER A 103 17.14 -19.06 15.25
CA SER A 103 17.29 -20.39 15.85
C SER A 103 15.97 -21.13 16.14
N ARG A 104 14.82 -20.52 15.87
CA ARG A 104 13.49 -21.09 16.10
C ARG A 104 12.76 -21.33 14.78
N SER A 105 11.91 -22.35 14.76
CA SER A 105 10.99 -22.56 13.65
C SER A 105 9.77 -21.65 13.81
N LEU A 106 9.03 -21.45 12.72
CA LEU A 106 7.73 -20.74 12.73
C LEU A 106 6.59 -21.63 13.28
N GLU A 107 6.89 -22.85 13.70
CA GLU A 107 5.92 -23.75 14.33
C GLU A 107 5.56 -23.22 15.73
N VAL A 108 4.30 -22.81 15.89
CA VAL A 108 3.78 -22.36 17.17
C VAL A 108 3.28 -23.56 17.97
N ILE A 109 4.03 -23.94 19.02
CA ILE A 109 3.65 -25.03 19.92
C ILE A 109 2.48 -24.63 20.82
N SER A 110 2.54 -23.43 21.43
CA SER A 110 1.44 -22.95 22.28
C SER A 110 1.46 -21.44 22.48
N ILE A 111 0.28 -20.90 22.79
CA ILE A 111 0.09 -19.54 23.32
C ILE A 111 -0.63 -19.63 24.67
N GLN A 112 -0.02 -19.08 25.71
CA GLN A 112 -0.53 -19.10 27.08
C GLN A 112 -0.69 -17.68 27.61
N ILE A 113 -1.85 -17.33 28.14
CA ILE A 113 -2.05 -16.05 28.83
C ILE A 113 -1.46 -16.18 30.23
N VAL A 114 -0.36 -15.48 30.49
CA VAL A 114 0.34 -15.53 31.79
C VAL A 114 -0.16 -14.46 32.76
N ARG A 115 -0.67 -13.34 32.22
CA ARG A 115 -1.29 -12.26 33.00
C ARG A 115 -2.37 -11.60 32.17
N THR A 116 -3.49 -11.28 32.81
CA THR A 116 -4.55 -10.47 32.20
C THR A 116 -5.21 -9.60 33.26
N LYS A 117 -5.61 -8.40 32.87
CA LYS A 117 -6.41 -7.47 33.68
C LYS A 117 -7.57 -7.00 32.83
N CYS A 118 -8.78 -7.34 33.26
CA CYS A 118 -10.01 -6.97 32.58
C CYS A 118 -10.85 -6.04 33.43
N GLU A 119 -11.63 -5.18 32.79
CA GLU A 119 -12.60 -4.30 33.41
C GLU A 119 -13.95 -4.46 32.70
N GLU A 120 -15.01 -4.64 33.46
CA GLU A 120 -16.36 -4.59 32.91
C GLU A 120 -16.84 -3.15 32.79
N LEU A 121 -17.29 -2.77 31.60
CA LEU A 121 -17.88 -1.46 31.38
C LEU A 121 -19.36 -1.50 31.79
N LYS A 122 -19.76 -0.62 32.72
CA LYS A 122 -21.13 -0.56 33.22
C LYS A 122 -22.08 -0.06 32.13
N GLY A 123 -23.11 -0.85 31.82
CA GLY A 123 -24.18 -0.44 30.91
C GLY A 123 -24.71 -1.61 30.09
N PHE A 124 -25.59 -1.29 29.14
CA PHE A 124 -26.05 -2.20 28.11
C PHE A 124 -25.60 -1.67 26.74
N TYR A 125 -24.88 -2.49 26.00
CA TYR A 125 -24.27 -2.14 24.72
C TYR A 125 -24.82 -3.01 23.61
N GLU A 126 -25.09 -2.38 22.47
CA GLU A 126 -25.44 -3.04 21.23
C GLU A 126 -24.40 -2.66 20.18
N ILE A 127 -23.37 -3.49 20.00
CA ILE A 127 -22.30 -3.22 19.03
C ILE A 127 -22.82 -3.49 17.62
N GLU A 128 -22.59 -2.56 16.70
CA GLU A 128 -22.97 -2.72 15.30
C GLU A 128 -22.20 -3.86 14.61
N PRO A 129 -22.81 -4.57 13.64
CA PRO A 129 -22.11 -5.61 12.91
C PRO A 129 -21.11 -5.02 11.91
N SER A 130 -20.03 -5.74 11.62
CA SER A 130 -19.18 -5.43 10.49
C SER A 130 -19.98 -5.59 9.19
N PRO A 131 -19.87 -4.65 8.24
CA PRO A 131 -20.55 -4.75 6.94
C PRO A 131 -20.04 -5.92 6.09
N PRO A 132 -20.84 -6.39 5.11
CA PRO A 132 -20.39 -7.36 4.11
C PRO A 132 -19.48 -6.73 3.07
N LEU A 133 -18.73 -7.59 2.39
CA LEU A 133 -18.10 -7.20 1.13
C LEU A 133 -19.14 -7.27 0.00
N LEU A 134 -18.98 -6.39 -0.97
CA LEU A 134 -19.88 -6.23 -2.08
C LEU A 134 -19.10 -6.23 -3.40
N LEU A 135 -19.65 -6.96 -4.37
CA LEU A 135 -19.26 -6.95 -5.77
C LEU A 135 -20.50 -6.65 -6.59
N SER A 136 -20.42 -5.67 -7.49
CA SER A 136 -21.46 -5.41 -8.48
C SER A 136 -21.12 -6.10 -9.79
N THR A 137 -22.10 -6.78 -10.39
CA THR A 137 -21.98 -7.45 -11.69
C THR A 137 -23.10 -7.00 -12.62
N ASP A 138 -23.00 -7.36 -13.89
CA ASP A 138 -24.09 -7.23 -14.87
C ASP A 138 -25.38 -7.96 -14.46
N ARG A 139 -25.27 -8.98 -13.58
CA ARG A 139 -26.39 -9.75 -13.04
C ARG A 139 -26.87 -9.24 -11.68
N GLY A 140 -26.30 -8.14 -11.18
CA GLY A 140 -26.63 -7.54 -9.90
C GLY A 140 -25.55 -7.70 -8.84
N ASN A 141 -25.90 -7.29 -7.62
CA ASN A 141 -25.01 -7.21 -6.46
C ASN A 141 -24.82 -8.58 -5.79
N ILE A 142 -23.57 -8.95 -5.51
CA ILE A 142 -23.18 -10.16 -4.77
C ILE A 142 -22.60 -9.73 -3.42
N LEU A 143 -23.19 -10.24 -2.34
CA LEU A 143 -22.72 -10.01 -0.98
C LEU A 143 -21.89 -11.19 -0.47
N ASP A 144 -20.69 -10.91 0.00
CA ASP A 144 -19.87 -11.88 0.73
C ASP A 144 -19.93 -11.57 2.24
N TRP A 145 -20.75 -12.36 2.92
CA TRP A 145 -20.86 -12.38 4.38
C TRP A 145 -19.84 -13.31 5.02
N GLY A 146 -19.05 -14.07 4.26
CA GLY A 146 -18.18 -15.13 4.76
C GLY A 146 -18.92 -16.43 5.08
N LYS A 147 -18.14 -17.50 5.28
CA LYS A 147 -18.65 -18.87 5.45
C LYS A 147 -19.33 -19.08 6.82
N SER A 148 -20.29 -20.00 6.86
CA SER A 148 -20.92 -20.50 8.10
C SER A 148 -21.66 -19.46 8.95
N LYS A 149 -22.24 -18.42 8.33
CA LYS A 149 -23.00 -17.37 9.03
C LYS A 149 -24.50 -17.49 8.78
N LYS A 150 -25.31 -17.07 9.75
CA LYS A 150 -26.76 -16.89 9.58
C LYS A 150 -27.10 -15.43 9.74
N ILE A 151 -27.24 -14.73 8.63
CA ILE A 151 -27.45 -13.28 8.62
C ILE A 151 -28.94 -12.97 8.70
N LYS A 152 -29.29 -12.03 9.59
CA LYS A 152 -30.61 -11.41 9.67
C LYS A 152 -30.44 -9.93 10.00
N HIS A 153 -30.93 -9.05 9.12
CA HIS A 153 -30.76 -7.59 9.25
C HIS A 153 -29.30 -7.19 9.48
N GLY A 154 -28.40 -7.74 8.66
CA GLY A 154 -26.96 -7.53 8.76
C GLY A 154 -26.25 -8.16 9.96
N LYS A 155 -26.94 -8.87 10.85
CA LYS A 155 -26.34 -9.51 12.04
C LYS A 155 -26.23 -11.03 11.87
N ASN A 156 -25.07 -11.58 12.20
CA ASN A 156 -24.89 -13.02 12.36
C ASN A 156 -25.54 -13.47 13.68
N ILE A 157 -26.75 -14.00 13.60
CA ILE A 157 -27.54 -14.37 14.79
C ILE A 157 -26.90 -15.48 15.61
N LEU A 158 -25.98 -16.26 15.02
CA LEU A 158 -25.19 -17.26 15.76
C LEU A 158 -24.27 -16.63 16.81
N VAL A 159 -23.81 -15.39 16.58
CA VAL A 159 -22.99 -14.62 17.52
C VAL A 159 -23.85 -13.69 18.36
N TYR A 160 -24.76 -12.94 17.73
CA TYR A 160 -25.58 -11.93 18.43
C TYR A 160 -26.56 -12.51 19.46
N SER A 161 -27.00 -13.76 19.31
CA SER A 161 -27.84 -14.44 20.29
C SER A 161 -27.05 -15.22 21.34
N SER A 162 -25.71 -15.21 21.28
CA SER A 162 -24.86 -15.97 22.18
C SER A 162 -24.54 -15.19 23.46
N SER A 163 -24.53 -15.88 24.61
CA SER A 163 -23.97 -15.35 25.86
C SER A 163 -22.44 -15.49 25.95
N ARG A 164 -21.79 -16.06 24.91
CA ARG A 164 -20.34 -16.16 24.83
C ARG A 164 -19.73 -14.83 24.36
N PRO A 165 -18.52 -14.50 24.83
CA PRO A 165 -17.81 -13.32 24.35
C PRO A 165 -17.35 -13.49 22.90
N PHE A 166 -17.39 -12.39 22.16
CA PHE A 166 -16.81 -12.20 20.85
C PHE A 166 -15.78 -11.05 20.90
N PRO A 167 -14.54 -11.25 20.41
CA PRO A 167 -13.96 -12.54 20.10
C PRO A 167 -13.77 -13.40 21.35
N VAL A 168 -13.71 -14.72 21.15
CA VAL A 168 -13.64 -15.70 22.27
C VAL A 168 -12.31 -15.59 23.00
N LYS A 169 -11.19 -15.42 22.28
CA LYS A 169 -9.85 -15.27 22.86
C LYS A 169 -9.42 -13.80 22.75
N PRO A 170 -8.75 -13.23 23.77
CA PRO A 170 -8.26 -11.84 23.74
C PRO A 170 -6.97 -11.67 22.93
N VAL A 171 -6.32 -12.76 22.52
CA VAL A 171 -5.17 -12.77 21.61
C VAL A 171 -5.27 -13.93 20.62
N LYS A 172 -4.78 -13.73 19.39
CA LYS A 172 -4.77 -14.75 18.32
C LYS A 172 -3.54 -14.56 17.43
N ILE A 173 -2.83 -15.65 17.12
CA ILE A 173 -1.82 -15.64 16.06
C ILE A 173 -2.56 -15.73 14.73
N LEU A 174 -2.33 -14.75 13.86
CA LEU A 174 -3.01 -14.62 12.59
C LEU A 174 -2.24 -15.33 11.47
N ALA A 175 -0.92 -15.14 11.43
CA ALA A 175 -0.04 -15.67 10.41
C ALA A 175 1.41 -15.73 10.92
N THR A 176 2.23 -16.47 10.19
CA THR A 176 3.69 -16.46 10.31
C THR A 176 4.29 -15.95 9.01
N LYS A 177 5.38 -15.21 9.07
CA LYS A 177 6.02 -14.64 7.89
C LYS A 177 7.51 -14.92 7.85
N THR A 178 8.05 -15.01 6.64
CA THR A 178 9.48 -14.94 6.36
C THR A 178 9.70 -13.76 5.42
N LYS A 179 10.60 -12.85 5.78
CA LYS A 179 11.00 -11.74 4.92
C LYS A 179 12.51 -11.78 4.81
N ARG A 180 13.01 -12.16 3.63
CA ARG A 180 14.45 -12.45 3.44
C ARG A 180 14.92 -13.47 4.50
N ASN A 181 15.81 -13.08 5.43
CA ASN A 181 16.32 -13.95 6.49
C ASN A 181 15.64 -13.76 7.85
N SER A 182 14.64 -12.88 7.94
CA SER A 182 13.93 -12.58 9.18
C SER A 182 12.60 -13.33 9.24
N LYS A 183 12.30 -13.89 10.41
CA LYS A 183 11.06 -14.61 10.69
C LYS A 183 10.18 -13.76 11.61
N PHE A 184 8.86 -13.79 11.40
CA PHE A 184 7.92 -13.02 12.22
C PHE A 184 6.62 -13.77 12.52
N LEU A 185 5.98 -13.42 13.64
CA LEU A 185 4.59 -13.80 13.96
C LEU A 185 3.70 -12.56 13.87
N ARG A 186 2.55 -12.68 13.21
CA ARG A 186 1.51 -11.65 13.23
C ARG A 186 0.51 -11.97 14.33
N LEU A 187 0.53 -11.19 15.41
CA LEU A 187 -0.26 -11.40 16.62
C LEU A 187 -1.35 -10.32 16.76
N ALA A 188 -2.60 -10.75 16.81
CA ALA A 188 -3.75 -9.90 17.13
C ALA A 188 -4.02 -9.86 18.63
N TYR A 189 -4.33 -8.66 19.11
CA TYR A 189 -4.82 -8.34 20.44
C TYR A 189 -6.21 -7.70 20.33
N TYR A 190 -7.15 -8.21 21.10
CA TYR A 190 -8.54 -7.73 21.15
C TYR A 190 -8.78 -6.98 22.46
N PRO A 191 -8.67 -5.65 22.49
CA PRO A 191 -8.83 -4.87 23.72
C PRO A 191 -10.28 -4.86 24.23
N VAL A 192 -11.25 -5.29 23.41
CA VAL A 192 -12.67 -5.36 23.77
C VAL A 192 -13.23 -6.74 23.46
N ARG A 193 -13.93 -7.32 24.45
CA ARG A 193 -14.74 -8.53 24.30
C ARG A 193 -16.19 -8.19 24.59
N TYR A 194 -17.04 -8.42 23.62
CA TYR A 194 -18.47 -8.15 23.70
C TYR A 194 -19.24 -9.44 23.96
N TYR A 195 -20.19 -9.42 24.89
CA TYR A 195 -21.10 -10.52 25.20
C TYR A 195 -22.47 -10.17 24.61
N PRO A 196 -22.80 -10.59 23.37
CA PRO A 196 -23.91 -10.00 22.63
C PRO A 196 -25.28 -10.29 23.25
N GLY A 197 -25.49 -11.52 23.73
CA GLY A 197 -26.79 -11.97 24.26
C GLY A 197 -27.26 -11.24 25.52
N ASN A 198 -26.38 -10.52 26.21
CA ASN A 198 -26.74 -9.69 27.37
C ASN A 198 -26.20 -8.25 27.31
N GLY A 199 -25.59 -7.85 26.18
CA GLY A 199 -25.11 -6.49 25.96
C GLY A 199 -23.93 -6.05 26.84
N LYS A 200 -23.15 -6.98 27.40
CA LYS A 200 -22.02 -6.66 28.29
C LYS A 200 -20.71 -6.45 27.52
N ILE A 201 -19.90 -5.49 27.96
CA ILE A 201 -18.55 -5.24 27.44
C ILE A 201 -17.51 -5.54 28.53
N GLU A 202 -16.48 -6.30 28.16
CA GLU A 202 -15.26 -6.50 28.92
C GLU A 202 -14.10 -5.85 28.17
N VAL A 203 -13.44 -4.89 28.80
CA VAL A 203 -12.22 -4.27 28.30
C VAL A 203 -11.03 -5.03 28.86
N VAL A 204 -10.23 -5.64 27.98
CA VAL A 204 -8.92 -6.18 28.35
C VAL A 204 -7.99 -4.97 28.45
N LYS A 205 -7.54 -4.61 29.65
CA LYS A 205 -6.71 -3.41 29.87
C LYS A 205 -5.23 -3.71 29.72
N GLU A 206 -4.81 -4.86 30.23
CA GLU A 206 -3.44 -5.36 30.17
C GLU A 206 -3.50 -6.86 29.89
N ILE A 207 -2.67 -7.35 28.97
CA ILE A 207 -2.50 -8.79 28.76
C ILE A 207 -1.02 -9.08 28.50
N GLN A 208 -0.54 -10.20 29.03
CA GLN A 208 0.74 -10.77 28.69
C GLN A 208 0.53 -12.22 28.30
N CYS A 209 1.09 -12.61 27.17
CA CYS A 209 1.07 -13.97 26.68
C CYS A 209 2.49 -14.51 26.48
N LYS A 210 2.66 -15.81 26.69
CA LYS A 210 3.87 -16.57 26.42
C LYS A 210 3.60 -17.43 25.17
N ILE A 211 4.42 -17.23 24.14
CA ILE A 211 4.39 -17.97 22.88
C ILE A 211 5.58 -18.93 22.90
N THR A 212 5.31 -20.23 22.81
CA THR A 212 6.35 -21.27 22.72
C THR A 212 6.49 -21.72 21.27
N LEU A 213 7.72 -21.74 20.76
CA LEU A 213 8.03 -22.06 19.37
C LEU A 213 8.82 -23.36 19.26
N GLY A 214 8.68 -24.05 18.13
CA GLY A 214 9.48 -25.21 17.76
C GLY A 214 10.98 -24.89 17.66
N ALA A 215 11.80 -25.93 17.81
CA ALA A 215 13.21 -25.83 17.45
C ALA A 215 13.33 -25.83 15.91
N SER A 216 14.28 -25.06 15.37
CA SER A 216 14.65 -25.20 13.96
C SER A 216 15.54 -26.44 13.80
N GLU A 217 15.31 -27.27 12.78
CA GLU A 217 16.16 -28.45 12.48
C GLU A 217 17.54 -28.08 11.88
N THR A 218 17.82 -26.80 11.68
CA THR A 218 19.13 -26.32 11.23
C THR A 218 20.14 -26.32 12.38
N SER A 219 20.73 -27.48 12.64
CA SER A 219 22.08 -27.59 13.20
C SER A 219 23.12 -27.37 12.09
N ASP A 220 24.16 -26.59 12.39
CA ASP A 220 25.45 -26.54 11.68
C ASP A 220 25.50 -25.90 10.28
N LEU A 221 25.23 -24.60 10.19
CA LEU A 221 26.09 -23.70 9.43
C LEU A 221 26.30 -22.44 10.28
N GLU A 222 27.43 -22.43 10.96
CA GLU A 222 28.01 -21.28 11.63
C GLU A 222 28.37 -20.24 10.55
N TYR A 223 27.41 -19.39 10.19
CA TYR A 223 27.71 -18.22 9.38
C TYR A 223 28.47 -17.25 10.27
N GLN A 224 29.77 -17.10 10.01
CA GLN A 224 30.62 -16.12 10.67
C GLN A 224 30.10 -14.72 10.38
N SER A 225 29.23 -14.23 11.26
CA SER A 225 29.02 -12.79 11.46
C SER A 225 30.32 -12.21 12.01
N THR A 226 31.17 -11.71 11.12
CA THR A 226 32.17 -10.72 11.51
C THR A 226 31.46 -9.43 11.87
N THR A 227 31.25 -9.26 13.17
CA THR A 227 31.11 -7.97 13.88
C THR A 227 30.07 -6.97 13.33
N VAL A 228 28.84 -7.05 13.85
CA VAL A 228 28.29 -5.98 14.71
C VAL A 228 27.59 -6.65 15.88
N GLY A 229 28.18 -6.52 17.06
CA GLY A 229 27.55 -6.94 18.30
C GLY A 229 26.43 -5.97 18.66
N GLU A 230 25.19 -6.32 18.32
CA GLU A 230 24.02 -5.77 18.98
C GLU A 230 23.21 -6.91 19.60
N THR A 231 23.36 -7.04 20.91
CA THR A 231 22.35 -7.62 21.81
C THR A 231 20.94 -7.26 21.33
N PRO A 232 19.97 -8.19 21.29
CA PRO A 232 18.58 -7.83 20.98
C PRO A 232 18.11 -6.84 22.04
N GLN A 233 18.11 -5.56 21.68
CA GLN A 233 17.73 -4.48 22.58
C GLN A 233 16.24 -4.54 22.85
N ASN A 234 15.88 -4.24 24.10
CA ASN A 234 14.52 -3.99 24.55
C ASN A 234 13.89 -2.86 23.73
N GLU A 235 13.18 -3.19 22.65
CA GLU A 235 12.45 -2.18 21.90
C GLU A 235 11.08 -1.91 22.56
N SER A 236 10.93 -0.68 23.04
CA SER A 236 9.65 -0.03 23.25
C SER A 236 9.53 1.07 22.21
N ASP A 237 8.95 0.82 21.03
CA ASP A 237 8.95 1.83 19.97
C ASP A 237 7.57 2.21 19.38
N SER A 238 7.62 3.44 18.89
CA SER A 238 6.69 4.42 18.35
C SER A 238 6.01 4.04 17.03
N GLY A 239 5.41 2.84 16.97
CA GLY A 239 4.40 2.53 15.95
C GLY A 239 4.92 2.11 14.57
N THR A 240 6.24 2.01 14.37
CA THR A 240 6.86 1.43 13.17
C THR A 240 7.20 -0.05 13.38
N ASN A 241 6.98 -0.87 12.35
CA ASN A 241 7.43 -2.28 12.35
C ASN A 241 8.96 -2.33 12.17
N PRO A 242 9.66 -3.31 12.76
CA PRO A 242 11.11 -3.42 12.63
C PRO A 242 11.51 -3.69 11.18
N ALA A 243 12.58 -3.02 10.72
CA ALA A 243 13.16 -3.24 9.40
C ALA A 243 13.86 -4.61 9.32
N PRO A 244 13.87 -5.30 8.15
CA PRO A 244 14.70 -6.49 7.96
C PRO A 244 16.19 -6.16 8.10
N ALA A 245 16.98 -7.14 8.53
CA ALA A 245 18.44 -7.04 8.42
C ALA A 245 18.86 -7.34 6.98
N ASP A 246 19.41 -6.36 6.29
CA ASP A 246 20.02 -6.54 4.98
C ASP A 246 21.40 -7.21 5.14
N ILE A 247 21.64 -8.28 4.38
CA ILE A 247 22.98 -8.86 4.25
C ILE A 247 23.67 -8.17 3.08
N ALA A 248 24.92 -7.77 3.29
CA ALA A 248 25.80 -7.32 2.21
C ALA A 248 25.96 -8.46 1.19
N PRO A 249 25.84 -8.20 -0.13
CA PRO A 249 25.95 -9.24 -1.16
C PRO A 249 27.20 -10.10 -0.95
N GLY A 250 27.04 -11.42 -0.97
CA GLY A 250 28.14 -12.37 -0.72
C GLY A 250 29.03 -12.63 -1.93
N GLY A 251 28.76 -12.00 -3.08
CA GLY A 251 29.54 -12.10 -4.31
C GLY A 251 30.19 -10.78 -4.71
N ASP A 252 31.25 -10.84 -5.51
CA ASP A 252 31.95 -9.66 -6.06
C ASP A 252 31.10 -8.83 -7.04
N THR A 253 29.90 -9.31 -7.41
CA THR A 253 28.95 -8.66 -8.33
C THR A 253 27.58 -8.55 -7.68
N SER A 254 27.02 -7.34 -7.61
CA SER A 254 25.72 -7.03 -7.00
C SER A 254 24.85 -6.32 -8.03
N TYR A 255 23.57 -6.67 -8.09
CA TYR A 255 22.54 -6.04 -8.92
C TYR A 255 21.29 -5.80 -8.08
N ASP A 256 21.07 -4.54 -7.69
CA ASP A 256 19.89 -4.17 -6.89
C ASP A 256 18.64 -3.95 -7.76
N TYR A 257 18.79 -3.79 -9.07
CA TYR A 257 17.71 -3.62 -10.04
C TYR A 257 17.78 -4.68 -11.14
N VAL A 258 16.74 -5.48 -11.31
CA VAL A 258 16.65 -6.51 -12.36
C VAL A 258 15.53 -6.20 -13.33
N ILE A 259 15.83 -6.22 -14.63
CA ILE A 259 14.83 -6.17 -15.70
C ILE A 259 14.65 -7.59 -16.22
N ILE A 260 13.47 -8.19 -16.00
CA ILE A 260 13.11 -9.48 -16.58
C ILE A 260 12.30 -9.22 -17.84
N THR A 261 12.82 -9.64 -18.98
CA THR A 261 12.24 -9.39 -20.29
C THR A 261 12.43 -10.56 -21.24
N SER A 262 12.19 -10.36 -22.54
CA SER A 262 12.44 -11.35 -23.59
C SER A 262 13.52 -10.93 -24.56
N ASN A 263 14.15 -11.89 -25.22
CA ASN A 263 15.08 -11.62 -26.32
C ASN A 263 14.41 -10.82 -27.44
N ALA A 264 13.11 -10.99 -27.67
CA ALA A 264 12.37 -10.19 -28.64
C ALA A 264 12.33 -8.72 -28.24
N VAL A 265 12.10 -8.39 -26.96
CA VAL A 265 12.16 -7.02 -26.47
C VAL A 265 13.57 -6.45 -26.59
N VAL A 266 14.60 -7.19 -26.16
CA VAL A 266 16.01 -6.74 -26.26
C VAL A 266 16.41 -6.40 -27.70
N ASN A 267 15.95 -7.18 -28.67
CA ASN A 267 16.31 -6.98 -30.08
C ASN A 267 15.51 -5.87 -30.78
N ASN A 268 14.32 -5.52 -30.30
CA ASN A 268 13.41 -4.60 -31.00
C ASN A 268 13.14 -3.28 -30.28
N SER A 269 13.39 -3.20 -28.96
CA SER A 269 13.32 -1.93 -28.22
C SER A 269 14.55 -1.09 -28.54
N THR A 270 14.32 0.16 -28.93
CA THR A 270 15.40 1.13 -29.16
C THR A 270 15.79 1.87 -27.89
N LYS A 271 14.94 1.86 -26.84
CA LYS A 271 15.16 2.59 -25.58
C LYS A 271 15.54 1.73 -24.39
N LEU A 272 15.45 0.40 -24.46
CA LEU A 272 15.82 -0.46 -23.33
C LEU A 272 17.28 -0.24 -22.88
N SER A 273 18.21 -0.15 -23.83
CA SER A 273 19.62 0.07 -23.49
C SER A 273 19.88 1.45 -22.87
N ASP A 274 19.16 2.48 -23.32
CA ASP A 274 19.23 3.84 -22.76
C ASP A 274 18.67 3.84 -21.34
N PHE A 275 17.55 3.17 -21.12
CA PHE A 275 16.93 3.01 -19.80
C PHE A 275 17.85 2.29 -18.80
N VAL A 276 18.55 1.23 -19.24
CA VAL A 276 19.55 0.55 -18.41
C VAL A 276 20.67 1.52 -18.00
N ARG A 277 21.26 2.24 -18.96
CA ARG A 277 22.33 3.22 -18.67
C ARG A 277 21.85 4.35 -17.78
N PHE A 278 20.62 4.81 -17.98
CA PHE A 278 19.99 5.81 -17.13
C PHE A 278 19.88 5.33 -15.68
N LYS A 279 19.34 4.12 -15.45
CA LYS A 279 19.24 3.53 -14.12
C LYS A 279 20.61 3.36 -13.44
N GLU A 280 21.62 2.96 -14.21
CA GLU A 280 23.00 2.91 -13.72
C GLU A 280 23.52 4.29 -13.32
N ALA A 281 23.23 5.32 -14.12
CA ALA A 281 23.68 6.68 -13.86
C ALA A 281 23.02 7.36 -12.65
N ILE A 282 21.82 6.89 -12.24
CA ILE A 282 21.14 7.33 -11.00
C ILE A 282 21.45 6.43 -9.80
N GLY A 283 22.41 5.51 -9.94
CA GLY A 283 23.01 4.76 -8.82
C GLY A 283 22.55 3.32 -8.64
N HIS A 284 21.80 2.75 -9.59
CA HIS A 284 21.47 1.32 -9.57
C HIS A 284 22.55 0.47 -10.23
N SER A 285 22.62 -0.79 -9.85
CA SER A 285 23.34 -1.82 -10.61
C SER A 285 22.31 -2.70 -11.31
N VAL A 286 22.27 -2.62 -12.64
CA VAL A 286 21.18 -3.20 -13.45
C VAL A 286 21.59 -4.51 -14.10
N LEU A 287 20.74 -5.53 -13.98
CA LEU A 287 20.87 -6.79 -14.73
C LEU A 287 19.65 -7.02 -15.62
N VAL A 288 19.87 -7.25 -16.91
CA VAL A 288 18.84 -7.67 -17.86
C VAL A 288 18.83 -9.19 -17.94
N VAL A 289 17.66 -9.79 -17.73
CA VAL A 289 17.43 -11.23 -17.68
C VAL A 289 16.41 -11.60 -18.75
N THR A 290 16.70 -12.61 -19.55
CA THR A 290 15.84 -13.09 -20.65
C THR A 290 15.55 -14.58 -20.50
N GLU A 291 14.77 -15.13 -21.43
CA GLU A 291 14.54 -16.57 -21.49
C GLU A 291 15.82 -17.40 -21.57
N ASP A 292 16.95 -16.86 -22.03
CA ASP A 292 18.22 -17.58 -22.06
C ASP A 292 18.76 -17.91 -20.66
N ASP A 293 18.43 -17.08 -19.67
CA ASP A 293 18.91 -17.21 -18.29
C ASP A 293 18.11 -18.20 -17.45
N TYR A 294 16.82 -18.38 -17.75
CA TYR A 294 15.91 -19.18 -16.94
C TYR A 294 15.29 -20.39 -17.65
N THR A 295 15.37 -20.50 -18.99
CA THR A 295 14.69 -21.61 -19.72
C THR A 295 15.23 -22.98 -19.32
N SER A 296 16.52 -23.07 -18.97
CA SER A 296 17.17 -24.29 -18.50
C SER A 296 16.79 -24.68 -17.07
N LEU A 297 16.16 -23.77 -16.31
CA LEU A 297 15.67 -24.06 -14.97
C LEU A 297 14.38 -24.89 -15.04
N SER A 298 14.15 -25.62 -13.96
CA SER A 298 12.85 -26.21 -13.64
C SER A 298 12.24 -25.41 -12.50
N GLY A 299 11.08 -24.80 -12.76
CA GLY A 299 10.21 -24.26 -11.74
C GLY A 299 9.26 -25.32 -11.18
N PRO A 300 8.42 -24.98 -10.19
CA PRO A 300 7.37 -25.87 -9.70
C PRO A 300 6.34 -26.20 -10.79
N PRO A 301 5.59 -27.32 -10.72
CA PRO A 301 4.52 -27.66 -11.67
C PRO A 301 3.51 -26.52 -11.84
N PRO A 302 3.12 -26.12 -13.06
CA PRO A 302 3.28 -26.84 -14.32
C PRO A 302 4.63 -26.60 -15.04
N ASP A 303 5.63 -26.04 -14.36
CA ASP A 303 6.96 -25.70 -14.89
C ASP A 303 6.87 -24.78 -16.13
N GLY A 304 5.94 -23.84 -16.06
CA GLY A 304 5.73 -22.82 -17.07
C GLY A 304 6.72 -21.67 -16.96
N ARG A 305 6.55 -20.70 -17.84
CA ARG A 305 7.45 -19.54 -17.90
C ARG A 305 7.42 -18.71 -16.61
N ALA A 306 6.25 -18.53 -16.01
CA ALA A 306 6.13 -17.82 -14.73
C ALA A 306 6.91 -18.52 -13.61
N GLU A 307 6.83 -19.86 -13.56
CA GLU A 307 7.51 -20.69 -12.57
C GLU A 307 9.03 -20.61 -12.72
N LYS A 308 9.53 -20.63 -13.97
CA LYS A 308 10.97 -20.49 -14.25
C LYS A 308 11.52 -19.10 -13.93
N ILE A 309 10.77 -18.05 -14.25
CA ILE A 309 11.11 -16.68 -13.87
C ILE A 309 11.20 -16.56 -12.35
N ARG A 310 10.19 -17.04 -11.62
CA ARG A 310 10.21 -17.03 -10.16
C ARG A 310 11.36 -17.86 -9.60
N GLN A 311 11.65 -19.02 -10.19
CA GLN A 311 12.77 -19.87 -9.76
C GLN A 311 14.13 -19.16 -9.96
N TRP A 312 14.30 -18.43 -11.06
CA TRP A 312 15.49 -17.62 -11.26
C TRP A 312 15.62 -16.55 -10.17
N LEU A 313 14.53 -15.85 -9.83
CA LEU A 313 14.53 -14.87 -8.75
C LEU A 313 14.90 -15.51 -7.40
N ILE A 314 14.29 -16.65 -7.04
CA ILE A 314 14.61 -17.40 -5.82
C ILE A 314 16.11 -17.73 -5.74
N ASN A 315 16.70 -18.18 -6.84
CA ASN A 315 18.10 -18.59 -6.88
C ASN A 315 19.08 -17.41 -6.71
N ASN A 316 18.65 -16.18 -7.03
CA ASN A 316 19.57 -15.05 -7.22
C ASN A 316 19.33 -13.85 -6.30
N TYR A 317 18.12 -13.63 -5.77
CA TYR A 317 17.76 -12.36 -5.11
C TYR A 317 18.63 -12.01 -3.91
N GLN A 318 19.01 -12.98 -3.08
CA GLN A 318 19.85 -12.73 -1.92
C GLN A 318 21.31 -12.45 -2.32
N ASN A 319 21.86 -13.26 -3.21
CA ASN A 319 23.27 -13.20 -3.58
C ASN A 319 23.59 -11.96 -4.42
N LEU A 320 22.67 -11.56 -5.30
CA LEU A 320 22.81 -10.34 -6.11
C LEU A 320 22.34 -9.08 -5.36
N GLY A 321 21.63 -9.22 -4.23
CA GLY A 321 21.10 -8.07 -3.50
C GLY A 321 19.91 -7.37 -4.18
N ILE A 322 19.13 -8.11 -4.97
CA ILE A 322 17.99 -7.59 -5.74
C ILE A 322 17.00 -6.89 -4.79
N LYS A 323 16.62 -5.66 -5.15
CA LYS A 323 15.56 -4.87 -4.49
C LYS A 323 14.38 -4.62 -5.42
N TYR A 324 14.67 -4.23 -6.67
CA TYR A 324 13.65 -3.90 -7.67
C TYR A 324 13.65 -4.92 -8.80
N VAL A 325 12.46 -5.28 -9.26
CA VAL A 325 12.24 -6.12 -10.44
C VAL A 325 11.26 -5.43 -11.38
N LEU A 326 11.71 -5.07 -12.57
CA LEU A 326 10.87 -4.57 -13.65
C LEU A 326 10.58 -5.67 -14.65
N LEU A 327 9.31 -6.02 -14.81
CA LEU A 327 8.85 -7.01 -15.78
C LEU A 327 8.49 -6.31 -17.09
N ILE A 328 9.18 -6.61 -18.18
CA ILE A 328 8.90 -6.03 -19.51
C ILE A 328 8.55 -7.13 -20.50
N GLY A 329 7.27 -7.24 -20.84
CA GLY A 329 6.77 -8.28 -21.74
C GLY A 329 5.26 -8.43 -21.70
N ASN A 330 4.73 -9.34 -22.52
CA ASN A 330 3.32 -9.67 -22.60
C ASN A 330 2.88 -10.37 -21.30
N PRO A 331 1.92 -9.79 -20.55
CA PRO A 331 1.47 -10.33 -19.26
C PRO A 331 0.42 -11.44 -19.39
N ASP A 332 -0.01 -11.82 -20.61
CA ASP A 332 -1.00 -12.88 -20.80
C ASP A 332 -0.57 -14.17 -20.07
N PRO A 333 -1.39 -14.70 -19.15
CA PRO A 333 -1.00 -15.82 -18.29
C PRO A 333 -0.86 -17.16 -19.04
N SER A 334 -1.38 -17.25 -20.27
CA SER A 334 -1.36 -18.48 -21.07
C SER A 334 -0.25 -18.46 -22.12
N ASN A 335 0.00 -17.30 -22.75
CA ASN A 335 0.87 -17.19 -23.91
C ASN A 335 1.93 -16.08 -23.83
N GLY A 336 1.95 -15.30 -22.74
CA GLY A 336 2.89 -14.18 -22.58
C GLY A 336 4.34 -14.62 -22.45
N ASP A 337 5.27 -13.79 -22.95
CA ASP A 337 6.73 -13.96 -22.80
C ASP A 337 7.25 -13.48 -21.43
N VAL A 338 6.48 -12.68 -20.70
CA VAL A 338 6.68 -12.42 -19.27
C VAL A 338 5.30 -12.49 -18.59
N PRO A 339 4.71 -13.68 -18.45
CA PRO A 339 3.30 -13.82 -18.07
C PRO A 339 3.04 -13.38 -16.63
N MET A 340 1.84 -12.90 -16.31
CA MET A 340 1.38 -12.86 -14.92
C MET A 340 1.05 -14.27 -14.44
N LYS A 341 1.22 -14.54 -13.13
CA LYS A 341 0.79 -15.83 -12.57
C LYS A 341 -0.72 -15.85 -12.41
N LYS A 342 -1.35 -16.92 -12.89
CA LYS A 342 -2.75 -17.23 -12.63
C LYS A 342 -2.90 -17.93 -11.29
N CYS A 343 -3.72 -17.34 -10.42
CA CYS A 343 -3.99 -17.82 -9.07
C CYS A 343 -5.50 -17.97 -8.82
N TYR A 344 -5.87 -18.71 -7.78
CA TYR A 344 -7.24 -19.10 -7.44
C TYR A 344 -7.66 -18.71 -6.02
N PRO A 345 -7.58 -17.43 -5.63
CA PRO A 345 -7.86 -16.97 -4.27
C PRO A 345 -9.29 -17.29 -3.78
N ARG A 346 -10.24 -17.51 -4.71
CA ARG A 346 -11.62 -17.90 -4.41
C ARG A 346 -11.92 -19.30 -4.97
N SER A 347 -10.98 -20.24 -4.90
CA SER A 347 -11.09 -21.58 -5.50
C SER A 347 -12.33 -22.36 -5.04
N HIS A 348 -12.76 -22.18 -3.78
CA HIS A 348 -13.95 -22.83 -3.22
C HIS A 348 -15.29 -22.15 -3.58
N GLU A 349 -15.26 -21.04 -4.32
CA GLU A 349 -16.45 -20.28 -4.72
C GLU A 349 -16.91 -20.67 -6.13
N SER A 350 -18.19 -20.42 -6.46
CA SER A 350 -18.78 -20.84 -7.73
C SER A 350 -18.47 -19.91 -8.91
N SER A 351 -18.05 -18.67 -8.65
CA SER A 351 -17.75 -17.66 -9.67
C SER A 351 -16.64 -16.73 -9.19
N HIS A 352 -16.01 -16.01 -10.13
CA HIS A 352 -14.92 -15.07 -9.86
C HIS A 352 -13.81 -15.69 -9.00
N ARG A 353 -13.34 -16.86 -9.43
CA ARG A 353 -12.41 -17.72 -8.68
C ARG A 353 -10.95 -17.25 -8.79
N GLU A 354 -10.60 -16.61 -9.91
CA GLU A 354 -9.24 -16.34 -10.33
C GLU A 354 -8.79 -14.89 -10.13
N ALA A 355 -7.49 -14.70 -9.90
CA ALA A 355 -6.77 -13.45 -10.01
C ALA A 355 -5.49 -13.67 -10.83
N LEU A 356 -5.00 -12.62 -11.50
CA LEU A 356 -3.68 -12.60 -12.11
C LEU A 356 -2.80 -11.66 -11.30
N THR A 357 -1.59 -12.11 -10.98
CA THR A 357 -0.73 -11.37 -10.06
C THR A 357 0.74 -11.41 -10.46
N ASP A 358 1.38 -10.26 -10.32
CA ASP A 358 2.84 -10.12 -10.31
C ASP A 358 3.42 -10.29 -8.91
N TYR A 359 2.57 -10.34 -7.88
CA TYR A 359 3.03 -10.57 -6.50
C TYR A 359 3.67 -11.96 -6.32
N TYR A 360 3.39 -12.89 -7.25
CA TYR A 360 4.07 -14.17 -7.37
C TYR A 360 5.59 -14.03 -7.53
N TYR A 361 6.05 -12.95 -8.17
CA TYR A 361 7.47 -12.63 -8.33
C TYR A 361 8.05 -11.82 -7.16
N ALA A 362 7.20 -11.31 -6.27
CA ALA A 362 7.60 -10.53 -5.10
C ALA A 362 7.77 -11.42 -3.85
N ASP A 363 6.87 -12.39 -3.66
CA ASP A 363 6.94 -13.40 -2.61
C ASP A 363 7.78 -14.58 -3.14
N LEU A 364 9.03 -14.67 -2.68
CA LEU A 364 10.01 -15.67 -3.12
C LEU A 364 10.22 -16.78 -2.09
N THR A 365 9.69 -16.64 -0.88
CA THR A 365 9.87 -17.62 0.20
C THR A 365 8.63 -18.48 0.47
N GLY A 366 7.42 -17.98 0.15
CA GLY A 366 6.17 -18.72 0.31
C GLY A 366 6.00 -19.83 -0.73
N ASN A 367 5.41 -20.95 -0.32
CA ASN A 367 4.88 -21.92 -1.26
C ASN A 367 3.47 -21.51 -1.69
N TRP A 368 3.30 -21.27 -3.00
CA TRP A 368 2.02 -20.85 -3.57
C TRP A 368 1.10 -22.01 -3.95
N ASP A 369 1.51 -23.26 -3.73
CA ASP A 369 0.71 -24.47 -3.99
C ASP A 369 1.09 -25.53 -2.92
N ILE A 370 0.54 -25.38 -1.72
CA ILE A 370 0.99 -26.17 -0.56
C ILE A 370 0.44 -27.59 -0.57
N ASP A 371 -0.77 -27.82 -1.08
CA ASP A 371 -1.34 -29.16 -1.21
C ASP A 371 -0.92 -29.87 -2.51
N GLY A 372 -0.19 -29.18 -3.38
CA GLY A 372 0.33 -29.75 -4.62
C GLY A 372 -0.81 -30.10 -5.57
N ASP A 373 -1.87 -29.30 -5.54
CA ASP A 373 -3.08 -29.50 -6.32
C ASP A 373 -3.11 -28.65 -7.61
N GLU A 374 -2.04 -27.89 -7.87
CA GLU A 374 -1.81 -26.97 -9.00
C GLU A 374 -2.74 -25.74 -9.05
N LEU A 375 -3.53 -25.50 -8.00
CA LEU A 375 -4.28 -24.27 -7.82
C LEU A 375 -3.47 -23.29 -6.99
N TYR A 376 -2.81 -22.36 -7.66
CA TYR A 376 -1.88 -21.47 -6.97
C TYR A 376 -2.59 -20.35 -6.19
N GLY A 377 -2.11 -20.05 -4.99
CA GLY A 377 -2.51 -18.88 -4.19
C GLY A 377 -3.94 -18.98 -3.65
N GLU A 378 -4.41 -20.17 -3.34
CA GLU A 378 -5.75 -20.42 -2.82
C GLU A 378 -5.95 -19.92 -1.41
N TYR A 379 -7.19 -19.50 -1.13
CA TYR A 379 -7.65 -19.31 0.23
C TYR A 379 -8.67 -20.40 0.60
N PRO A 380 -8.49 -21.10 1.74
CA PRO A 380 -7.45 -20.89 2.76
C PRO A 380 -6.20 -21.75 2.54
N ASP A 381 -6.15 -22.58 1.49
CA ASP A 381 -5.21 -23.69 1.41
C ASP A 381 -3.74 -23.26 1.28
N ASP A 382 -3.46 -22.11 0.66
CA ASP A 382 -2.12 -21.50 0.60
C ASP A 382 -1.91 -20.35 1.58
N ASN A 383 -2.93 -19.98 2.35
CA ASN A 383 -2.83 -19.00 3.45
C ASN A 383 -2.63 -19.72 4.79
N LYS A 384 -1.51 -20.44 4.92
CA LYS A 384 -1.09 -21.16 6.13
C LYS A 384 0.43 -21.09 6.29
N PRO A 385 1.01 -21.48 7.45
CA PRO A 385 2.46 -21.39 7.66
C PRO A 385 3.26 -22.07 6.54
N GLY A 386 4.23 -21.34 5.97
CA GLY A 386 5.02 -21.77 4.81
C GLY A 386 4.39 -21.44 3.45
N GLY A 387 3.18 -20.90 3.45
CA GLY A 387 2.45 -20.43 2.28
C GLY A 387 2.73 -18.98 1.90
N VAL A 388 1.84 -18.41 1.09
CA VAL A 388 1.85 -17.00 0.69
C VAL A 388 1.65 -16.13 1.93
N ASP A 389 2.57 -15.20 2.19
CA ASP A 389 2.59 -14.42 3.44
C ASP A 389 2.59 -12.89 3.24
N TYR A 390 2.60 -12.45 1.98
CA TYR A 390 2.68 -11.04 1.57
C TYR A 390 3.84 -10.26 2.22
N ALA A 391 4.94 -10.93 2.55
CA ALA A 391 6.21 -10.28 2.84
C ALA A 391 7.07 -10.30 1.57
N ALA A 392 7.00 -9.24 0.78
CA ALA A 392 7.78 -9.15 -0.45
C ALA A 392 9.30 -9.19 -0.17
N GLU A 393 10.02 -10.06 -0.87
CA GLU A 393 11.48 -10.10 -0.94
C GLU A 393 12.03 -9.04 -1.88
N VAL A 394 11.30 -8.72 -2.95
CA VAL A 394 11.63 -7.73 -3.99
C VAL A 394 10.39 -6.91 -4.36
N TRP A 395 10.59 -5.67 -4.82
CA TRP A 395 9.54 -4.77 -5.27
C TRP A 395 9.35 -4.86 -6.77
N VAL A 396 8.14 -5.24 -7.19
CA VAL A 396 7.83 -5.59 -8.58
C VAL A 396 6.96 -4.52 -9.24
N GLY A 397 7.34 -4.12 -10.45
CA GLY A 397 6.51 -3.34 -11.37
C GLY A 397 6.60 -3.93 -12.77
N ARG A 398 5.77 -3.43 -13.69
CA ARG A 398 5.61 -4.02 -15.02
C ARG A 398 5.37 -2.99 -16.11
N VAL A 399 6.04 -3.13 -17.25
CA VAL A 399 5.64 -2.49 -18.51
C VAL A 399 5.12 -3.58 -19.47
N PRO A 400 3.79 -3.69 -19.67
CA PRO A 400 3.22 -4.65 -20.61
C PRO A 400 3.67 -4.38 -22.05
N VAL A 401 3.97 -5.44 -22.81
CA VAL A 401 4.31 -5.35 -24.25
C VAL A 401 3.38 -6.27 -25.04
N TYR A 402 2.55 -5.71 -25.93
CA TYR A 402 1.63 -6.46 -26.78
C TYR A 402 2.05 -6.36 -28.26
N ASP A 403 3.28 -6.81 -28.55
CA ASP A 403 3.93 -6.72 -29.87
C ASP A 403 4.07 -5.29 -30.42
N ASP A 404 4.11 -4.29 -29.53
CA ASP A 404 4.32 -2.87 -29.86
C ASP A 404 5.50 -2.30 -29.07
N TYR A 405 6.69 -2.39 -29.67
CA TYR A 405 7.93 -1.89 -29.08
C TYR A 405 8.03 -0.37 -29.10
N SER A 406 7.32 0.31 -30.01
CA SER A 406 7.30 1.78 -30.05
C SER A 406 6.60 2.37 -28.83
N THR A 407 5.51 1.72 -28.41
CA THR A 407 4.84 2.06 -27.15
C THR A 407 5.72 1.76 -25.94
N LEU A 408 6.45 0.65 -25.92
CA LEU A 408 7.43 0.37 -24.86
C LEU A 408 8.48 1.48 -24.80
N ASP A 409 9.10 1.83 -25.93
CA ASP A 409 10.15 2.83 -25.99
C ASP A 409 9.66 4.20 -25.52
N HIS A 410 8.42 4.56 -25.88
CA HIS A 410 7.75 5.77 -25.39
C HIS A 410 7.57 5.76 -23.86
N ILE A 411 7.14 4.63 -23.30
CA ILE A 411 6.98 4.49 -21.84
C ILE A 411 8.32 4.59 -21.12
N LEU A 412 9.37 3.92 -21.63
CA LEU A 412 10.71 3.98 -21.03
C LEU A 412 11.29 5.40 -21.07
N GLN A 413 11.12 6.10 -22.20
CA GLN A 413 11.55 7.50 -22.32
C GLN A 413 10.82 8.39 -21.31
N LYS A 414 9.49 8.25 -21.20
CA LYS A 414 8.71 8.99 -20.23
C LYS A 414 9.14 8.74 -18.78
N ILE A 415 9.55 7.51 -18.44
CA ILE A 415 10.09 7.21 -17.12
C ILE A 415 11.40 7.97 -16.86
N MET A 416 12.31 7.97 -17.83
CA MET A 416 13.56 8.73 -17.72
C MET A 416 13.26 10.23 -17.56
N ASP A 417 12.40 10.78 -18.42
CA ASP A 417 12.03 12.20 -18.39
C ASP A 417 11.39 12.61 -17.06
N TYR A 418 10.52 11.76 -16.50
CA TYR A 418 9.90 12.01 -15.20
C TYR A 418 10.92 12.02 -14.06
N GLN A 419 11.91 11.13 -14.07
CA GLN A 419 12.90 11.06 -12.99
C GLN A 419 13.99 12.14 -13.07
N THR A 420 14.14 12.80 -14.22
CA THR A 420 15.07 13.90 -14.45
C THR A 420 14.37 15.24 -14.74
N GLU A 421 13.08 15.35 -14.43
CA GLU A 421 12.31 16.56 -14.75
C GLU A 421 12.90 17.78 -14.03
N SER A 422 13.41 18.72 -14.82
CA SER A 422 13.88 20.02 -14.35
C SER A 422 12.74 21.03 -14.45
N GLY A 423 12.36 21.71 -13.36
CA GLY A 423 11.36 22.77 -13.41
C GLY A 423 10.45 22.86 -12.19
N ASP A 424 9.25 23.40 -12.40
CA ASP A 424 8.24 23.50 -11.35
C ASP A 424 7.50 22.18 -11.18
N LEU A 425 7.87 21.42 -10.14
CA LEU A 425 7.25 20.14 -9.80
C LEU A 425 6.00 20.26 -8.91
N SER A 426 5.44 21.47 -8.75
CA SER A 426 4.26 21.69 -7.90
C SER A 426 3.06 20.85 -8.31
N TRP A 427 2.92 20.57 -9.62
CA TRP A 427 1.88 19.69 -10.19
C TRP A 427 1.87 18.30 -9.55
N ARG A 428 3.03 17.79 -9.11
CA ARG A 428 3.15 16.46 -8.47
C ARG A 428 2.47 16.40 -7.10
N LYS A 429 2.21 17.56 -6.49
CA LYS A 429 1.44 17.71 -5.25
C LYS A 429 -0.04 18.09 -5.48
N GLU A 430 -0.53 17.97 -6.71
CA GLU A 430 -1.95 18.11 -7.02
C GLU A 430 -2.61 16.72 -7.15
N VAL A 431 -3.79 16.56 -6.55
CA VAL A 431 -4.52 15.28 -6.53
C VAL A 431 -5.89 15.38 -7.20
N LEU A 432 -6.16 14.54 -8.19
CA LEU A 432 -7.48 14.40 -8.80
C LEU A 432 -8.28 13.27 -8.16
N LEU A 433 -9.50 13.56 -7.73
CA LEU A 433 -10.38 12.63 -7.00
C LEU A 433 -11.75 12.46 -7.68
N PRO A 434 -11.84 11.74 -8.82
CA PRO A 434 -13.12 11.44 -9.46
C PRO A 434 -13.74 10.19 -8.84
N THR A 435 -14.78 10.36 -8.01
CA THR A 435 -15.35 9.28 -7.23
C THR A 435 -16.87 9.14 -7.38
N ALA A 436 -17.31 7.96 -7.84
CA ALA A 436 -18.72 7.63 -8.00
C ALA A 436 -19.35 7.06 -6.72
N ILE A 437 -20.69 7.03 -6.69
CA ILE A 437 -21.45 6.18 -5.77
C ILE A 437 -21.47 4.75 -6.34
N LEU A 438 -21.11 3.75 -5.52
CA LEU A 438 -21.05 2.35 -5.97
C LEU A 438 -22.37 1.61 -5.76
N ASN A 439 -23.08 1.90 -4.68
CA ASN A 439 -24.43 1.41 -4.43
C ASN A 439 -25.21 2.40 -3.58
N PHE A 440 -26.53 2.33 -3.67
CA PHE A 440 -27.45 3.23 -2.98
C PHE A 440 -27.99 2.61 -1.68
N GLU A 441 -28.59 3.44 -0.85
CA GLU A 441 -29.30 2.97 0.33
C GLU A 441 -30.53 2.17 -0.11
N GLN A 442 -30.86 1.09 0.59
CA GLN A 442 -32.00 0.20 0.31
C GLN A 442 -31.88 -0.60 -1.00
N GLU A 443 -30.82 -0.44 -1.77
CA GLU A 443 -30.63 -1.20 -3.01
C GLU A 443 -30.64 -2.73 -2.75
N PRO A 444 -31.29 -3.56 -3.60
CA PRO A 444 -31.24 -5.02 -3.48
C PRO A 444 -29.81 -5.59 -3.56
N PRO A 445 -29.53 -6.78 -2.99
CA PRO A 445 -30.49 -7.79 -2.51
C PRO A 445 -30.86 -7.72 -1.01
N ASP A 446 -30.18 -6.93 -0.19
CA ASP A 446 -30.36 -6.93 1.28
C ASP A 446 -30.47 -5.51 1.86
N TYR A 447 -31.15 -4.61 1.14
CA TYR A 447 -31.32 -3.21 1.52
C TYR A 447 -29.99 -2.56 1.91
N LEU A 448 -29.08 -2.51 0.93
CA LEU A 448 -27.69 -2.15 1.13
C LEU A 448 -27.54 -0.81 1.84
N THR A 449 -26.48 -0.69 2.64
CA THR A 449 -26.02 0.62 3.09
C THR A 449 -25.27 1.30 1.96
N ARG A 450 -25.62 2.55 1.65
CA ARG A 450 -25.00 3.33 0.58
C ARG A 450 -23.48 3.37 0.71
N THR A 451 -22.78 3.20 -0.40
CA THR A 451 -21.33 3.39 -0.49
C THR A 451 -21.02 4.53 -1.45
N ASP A 452 -20.68 5.70 -0.91
CA ASP A 452 -20.29 6.88 -1.67
C ASP A 452 -18.76 6.97 -1.74
N GLY A 453 -18.18 6.92 -2.95
CA GLY A 453 -16.74 7.04 -3.15
C GLY A 453 -16.15 8.37 -2.65
N ALA A 454 -16.99 9.41 -2.49
CA ALA A 454 -16.57 10.68 -1.90
C ALA A 454 -16.06 10.50 -0.46
N GLU A 455 -16.53 9.49 0.29
CA GLU A 455 -16.00 9.17 1.62
C GLU A 455 -14.49 8.89 1.57
N LEU A 456 -14.03 8.09 0.60
CA LEU A 456 -12.59 7.82 0.44
C LEU A 456 -11.81 9.10 0.12
N ALA A 457 -12.33 9.92 -0.80
CA ALA A 457 -11.72 11.20 -1.15
C ALA A 457 -11.59 12.12 0.07
N GLN A 458 -12.63 12.23 0.90
CA GLN A 458 -12.59 13.02 2.13
C GLN A 458 -11.59 12.46 3.15
N ARG A 459 -11.45 11.14 3.27
CA ARG A 459 -10.41 10.55 4.13
C ARG A 459 -9.01 10.88 3.62
N ILE A 460 -8.77 10.78 2.32
CA ILE A 460 -7.50 11.15 1.70
C ILE A 460 -7.16 12.63 1.99
N ILE A 461 -8.10 13.54 1.70
CA ILE A 461 -7.94 14.98 1.90
C ILE A 461 -7.58 15.29 3.36
N ASN A 462 -8.46 14.90 4.29
CA ASN A 462 -8.37 15.29 5.70
C ASN A 462 -7.22 14.60 6.45
N ASP A 463 -6.89 13.35 6.11
CA ASP A 463 -5.93 12.59 6.89
C ASP A 463 -4.48 12.84 6.47
N PHE A 464 -4.22 13.12 5.18
CA PHE A 464 -2.83 13.30 4.72
C PHE A 464 -2.59 14.33 3.60
N LEU A 465 -3.57 14.76 2.79
CA LEU A 465 -3.26 15.82 1.82
C LEU A 465 -3.07 17.18 2.50
N GLU A 466 -4.01 17.57 3.38
CA GLU A 466 -3.97 18.86 4.08
C GLU A 466 -2.74 19.02 4.98
N SER A 467 -2.20 17.92 5.51
CA SER A 467 -1.03 17.93 6.39
C SER A 467 0.31 17.79 5.66
N ASN A 468 0.32 17.54 4.34
CA ASN A 468 1.54 17.33 3.54
C ASN A 468 1.66 18.32 2.36
N ASP A 469 0.98 19.46 2.44
CA ASP A 469 1.00 20.54 1.43
C ASP A 469 0.54 20.11 0.02
N PHE A 470 -0.43 19.21 -0.06
CA PHE A 470 -1.08 18.83 -1.32
C PHE A 470 -2.31 19.70 -1.59
N THR A 471 -2.54 20.03 -2.86
CA THR A 471 -3.82 20.55 -3.33
C THR A 471 -4.65 19.42 -3.96
N HIS A 472 -5.94 19.64 -4.18
CA HIS A 472 -6.81 18.64 -4.78
C HIS A 472 -7.87 19.26 -5.66
N PHE A 473 -8.36 18.46 -6.61
CA PHE A 473 -9.55 18.73 -7.41
C PHE A 473 -10.48 17.51 -7.34
N SER A 474 -11.69 17.72 -6.84
CA SER A 474 -12.64 16.67 -6.51
C SER A 474 -13.84 16.67 -7.48
N LEU A 475 -14.20 15.48 -7.96
CA LEU A 475 -15.40 15.27 -8.78
C LEU A 475 -16.27 14.17 -8.16
N TYR A 476 -17.42 14.56 -7.60
CA TYR A 476 -18.34 13.63 -6.94
C TYR A 476 -19.64 13.48 -7.71
N GLU A 477 -20.34 12.36 -7.51
CA GLU A 477 -21.65 12.11 -8.15
C GLU A 477 -22.69 13.15 -7.68
N LYS A 478 -23.18 13.98 -8.60
CA LYS A 478 -24.15 15.05 -8.32
C LYS A 478 -25.51 14.85 -9.00
N GLU A 479 -25.65 13.80 -9.80
CA GLU A 479 -26.88 13.43 -10.48
C GLU A 479 -27.69 12.38 -9.72
N GLY A 480 -28.97 12.26 -10.09
CA GLY A 480 -29.89 11.29 -9.53
C GLY A 480 -30.52 11.71 -8.19
N LEU A 481 -31.43 10.88 -7.70
CA LEU A 481 -32.26 11.15 -6.52
C LEU A 481 -31.45 11.11 -5.20
N GLN A 482 -30.41 10.30 -5.13
CA GLN A 482 -29.52 10.17 -3.97
C GLN A 482 -28.07 10.52 -4.34
N HIS A 483 -27.82 11.77 -4.71
CA HIS A 483 -26.48 12.26 -5.03
C HIS A 483 -25.55 12.42 -3.80
N SER A 484 -24.26 12.67 -4.04
CA SER A 484 -23.26 12.93 -2.99
C SER A 484 -23.50 14.25 -2.26
N THR A 485 -23.52 14.17 -0.93
CA THR A 485 -23.72 15.35 -0.06
C THR A 485 -22.43 16.11 0.24
N TYR A 486 -21.27 15.55 -0.08
CA TYR A 486 -19.98 16.21 0.12
C TYR A 486 -19.77 17.34 -0.90
N PRO A 487 -19.19 18.49 -0.53
CA PRO A 487 -18.83 19.52 -1.50
C PRO A 487 -17.78 18.98 -2.49
N SER A 488 -17.84 19.39 -3.75
CA SER A 488 -16.86 19.04 -4.78
C SER A 488 -16.62 20.22 -5.72
N ASP A 489 -15.47 20.22 -6.39
CA ASP A 489 -15.07 21.28 -7.33
C ASP A 489 -15.87 21.20 -8.63
N ALA A 490 -16.21 19.98 -9.07
CA ALA A 490 -17.08 19.74 -10.21
C ALA A 490 -18.00 18.53 -9.98
N PRO A 491 -19.12 18.42 -10.72
CA PRO A 491 -19.90 17.18 -10.77
C PRO A 491 -19.17 16.11 -11.58
N LEU A 492 -19.25 14.86 -11.13
CA LEU A 492 -18.68 13.70 -11.81
C LEU A 492 -19.44 13.39 -13.11
N ASN A 493 -18.79 13.67 -14.24
CA ASN A 493 -19.21 13.21 -15.56
C ASN A 493 -17.99 13.11 -16.47
N ARG A 494 -18.16 12.47 -17.64
CA ARG A 494 -17.05 12.20 -18.56
C ARG A 494 -16.34 13.46 -19.04
N THR A 495 -17.07 14.53 -19.32
CA THR A 495 -16.48 15.79 -19.80
C THR A 495 -15.59 16.40 -18.73
N ASN A 496 -16.12 16.60 -17.52
CA ASN A 496 -15.36 17.22 -16.44
C ASN A 496 -14.13 16.40 -16.04
N VAL A 497 -14.23 15.06 -15.98
CA VAL A 497 -13.08 14.21 -15.65
C VAL A 497 -11.98 14.36 -16.69
N LYS A 498 -12.31 14.35 -17.97
CA LYS A 498 -11.33 14.51 -19.06
C LYS A 498 -10.69 15.89 -19.05
N ASP A 499 -11.52 16.92 -18.95
CA ASP A 499 -11.07 18.31 -19.03
C ASP A 499 -10.18 18.66 -17.83
N SER A 500 -10.55 18.20 -16.62
CA SER A 500 -9.71 18.33 -15.43
C SER A 500 -8.40 17.57 -15.61
N TRP A 501 -8.45 16.25 -15.86
CA TRP A 501 -7.24 15.41 -15.89
C TRP A 501 -6.25 15.83 -16.98
N ALA A 502 -6.71 16.40 -18.10
CA ALA A 502 -5.81 16.95 -19.12
C ALA A 502 -4.90 18.09 -18.64
N SER A 503 -5.12 18.62 -17.43
CA SER A 503 -4.30 19.70 -16.83
C SER A 503 -3.04 19.19 -16.12
N GLY A 504 -2.88 17.88 -15.93
CA GLY A 504 -1.77 17.29 -15.18
C GLY A 504 -2.04 17.22 -13.67
N TYR A 505 -1.70 16.08 -13.05
CA TYR A 505 -1.82 15.85 -11.60
C TYR A 505 -0.77 14.83 -11.18
N GLY A 506 -0.15 14.99 -10.02
CA GLY A 506 0.76 13.99 -9.47
C GLY A 506 0.05 12.70 -9.09
N LEU A 507 -1.11 12.80 -8.43
CA LEU A 507 -1.88 11.65 -7.96
C LEU A 507 -3.31 11.65 -8.50
N VAL A 508 -3.80 10.47 -8.88
CA VAL A 508 -5.21 10.28 -9.28
C VAL A 508 -5.78 9.07 -8.56
N CYS A 509 -6.92 9.24 -7.88
CA CYS A 509 -7.68 8.15 -7.28
C CYS A 509 -9.09 8.08 -7.89
N ALA A 510 -9.26 7.24 -8.91
CA ALA A 510 -10.54 7.10 -9.60
C ALA A 510 -11.36 5.96 -8.98
N VAL A 511 -12.57 6.25 -8.53
CA VAL A 511 -13.46 5.29 -7.85
C VAL A 511 -14.73 5.07 -8.65
N GLY A 512 -15.04 3.82 -8.97
CA GLY A 512 -16.21 3.46 -9.76
C GLY A 512 -16.36 1.96 -9.97
N HIS A 513 -17.42 1.57 -10.69
CA HIS A 513 -17.48 0.22 -11.26
C HIS A 513 -16.55 0.13 -12.47
N GLY A 514 -16.14 -1.07 -12.86
CA GLY A 514 -15.12 -1.20 -13.92
C GLY A 514 -15.31 -2.43 -14.80
N ASN A 515 -14.77 -2.33 -16.02
CA ASN A 515 -14.42 -3.46 -16.85
C ASN A 515 -13.01 -3.25 -17.43
N ALA A 516 -12.58 -4.06 -18.38
CA ALA A 516 -11.24 -3.95 -18.95
C ALA A 516 -10.88 -2.54 -19.42
N THR A 517 -11.81 -1.80 -20.05
CA THR A 517 -11.48 -0.58 -20.80
C THR A 517 -12.07 0.70 -20.22
N SER A 518 -12.88 0.62 -19.16
CA SER A 518 -13.71 1.74 -18.71
C SER A 518 -13.94 1.71 -17.20
N ILE A 519 -14.14 2.90 -16.63
CA ILE A 519 -14.62 3.12 -15.26
C ILE A 519 -15.96 3.86 -15.31
N TYR A 520 -16.89 3.43 -14.46
CA TYR A 520 -18.31 3.76 -14.52
C TYR A 520 -18.81 4.41 -13.25
N ARG A 521 -19.70 5.38 -13.44
CA ARG A 521 -20.56 5.94 -12.38
C ARG A 521 -21.94 5.33 -12.49
N LYS A 522 -22.63 5.25 -11.36
CA LYS A 522 -24.02 4.81 -11.25
C LYS A 522 -24.80 5.89 -10.52
N TYR A 523 -25.95 6.28 -11.05
CA TYR A 523 -26.89 7.19 -10.40
C TYR A 523 -28.31 6.67 -10.47
N TRP A 524 -29.09 6.92 -9.42
CA TRP A 524 -30.51 6.55 -9.36
C TRP A 524 -31.34 7.61 -10.08
N SER A 525 -31.79 7.30 -11.29
CA SER A 525 -32.40 8.27 -12.22
C SER A 525 -33.87 8.59 -11.94
N SER A 526 -34.63 7.65 -11.38
CA SER A 526 -36.06 7.81 -11.09
C SER A 526 -36.52 6.80 -10.04
N ASP A 527 -37.54 7.16 -9.26
CA ASP A 527 -38.28 6.26 -8.38
C ASP A 527 -39.73 6.26 -8.89
N ASP A 528 -40.04 5.34 -9.81
CA ASP A 528 -41.29 5.42 -10.58
C ASP A 528 -42.51 5.00 -9.75
N ASN A 529 -42.27 4.16 -8.75
CA ASN A 529 -43.28 3.58 -7.89
C ASN A 529 -43.28 4.19 -6.46
N GLN A 530 -42.38 5.15 -6.19
CA GLN A 530 -42.28 5.96 -4.97
C GLN A 530 -42.12 5.11 -3.70
N ASN A 531 -41.27 4.09 -3.76
CA ASN A 531 -41.02 3.20 -2.63
C ASN A 531 -39.66 3.44 -1.94
N ASP A 532 -38.94 4.50 -2.34
CA ASP A 532 -37.64 4.88 -1.83
C ASP A 532 -36.56 3.77 -1.97
N THR A 533 -36.71 2.85 -2.94
CA THR A 533 -35.84 1.69 -3.16
C THR A 533 -35.32 1.64 -4.60
N PRO A 534 -34.00 1.74 -4.84
CA PRO A 534 -33.44 1.69 -6.19
C PRO A 534 -33.62 0.33 -6.85
N GLU A 535 -34.35 0.28 -7.97
CA GLU A 535 -34.65 -0.95 -8.69
C GLU A 535 -34.02 -1.10 -10.06
N SER A 536 -34.09 -2.33 -10.59
CA SER A 536 -33.68 -2.62 -11.96
C SER A 536 -34.52 -1.79 -12.93
N GLY A 537 -33.85 -0.96 -13.74
CA GLY A 537 -34.49 -0.03 -14.67
C GLY A 537 -34.56 1.40 -14.15
N GLU A 538 -34.37 1.61 -12.85
CA GLU A 538 -34.38 2.93 -12.22
C GLU A 538 -33.00 3.57 -12.10
N THR A 539 -31.94 2.75 -12.12
CA THR A 539 -30.56 3.23 -12.06
C THR A 539 -29.92 3.29 -13.44
N THR A 540 -29.17 4.35 -13.70
CA THR A 540 -28.38 4.51 -14.92
C THR A 540 -26.91 4.33 -14.60
N THR A 541 -26.20 3.58 -15.47
CA THR A 541 -24.74 3.38 -15.38
C THR A 541 -24.08 3.90 -16.65
N THR A 542 -23.12 4.82 -16.51
CA THR A 542 -22.39 5.42 -17.64
C THR A 542 -20.90 5.50 -17.33
N SER A 543 -20.05 5.37 -18.34
CA SER A 543 -18.61 5.52 -18.17
C SER A 543 -18.26 7.00 -17.97
N PHE A 544 -17.49 7.32 -16.93
CA PHE A 544 -16.92 8.67 -16.77
C PHE A 544 -15.48 8.77 -17.27
N PHE A 545 -14.81 7.65 -17.56
CA PHE A 545 -13.54 7.65 -18.26
C PHE A 545 -13.33 6.31 -18.98
N THR A 546 -12.77 6.34 -20.19
CA THR A 546 -12.48 5.15 -21.00
C THR A 546 -11.04 5.13 -21.48
N SER A 547 -10.55 3.97 -21.90
CA SER A 547 -9.18 3.79 -22.40
C SER A 547 -8.88 4.71 -23.59
N SER A 548 -9.87 5.00 -24.44
CA SER A 548 -9.73 5.95 -25.55
C SER A 548 -9.59 7.41 -25.11
N ASP A 549 -10.03 7.76 -23.89
CA ASP A 549 -9.92 9.12 -23.36
C ASP A 549 -8.49 9.45 -22.92
N SER A 550 -7.64 8.45 -22.63
CA SER A 550 -6.21 8.66 -22.31
C SER A 550 -5.46 9.50 -23.35
N ARG A 551 -5.90 9.47 -24.62
CA ARG A 551 -5.29 10.18 -25.74
C ARG A 551 -5.27 11.71 -25.61
N VAL A 552 -6.12 12.27 -24.74
CA VAL A 552 -6.18 13.72 -24.51
C VAL A 552 -5.39 14.14 -23.28
N LEU A 553 -4.82 13.20 -22.54
CA LEU A 553 -4.09 13.49 -21.31
C LEU A 553 -2.68 14.00 -21.64
N ASP A 554 -2.18 14.80 -20.71
CA ASP A 554 -0.84 15.33 -20.73
C ASP A 554 0.17 14.27 -20.29
N ASP A 555 1.12 13.95 -21.17
CA ASP A 555 2.17 12.98 -20.92
C ASP A 555 3.48 13.62 -20.46
N SER A 556 3.57 14.95 -20.45
CA SER A 556 4.65 15.70 -19.81
C SER A 556 4.45 15.88 -18.31
N HIS A 557 3.19 15.74 -17.83
CA HIS A 557 2.85 15.74 -16.40
C HIS A 557 2.06 14.46 -16.01
N PRO A 558 2.65 13.27 -16.18
CA PRO A 558 1.95 12.00 -16.03
C PRO A 558 1.69 11.63 -14.56
N SER A 559 0.46 11.19 -14.25
CA SER A 559 0.05 10.87 -12.88
C SER A 559 0.49 9.49 -12.38
N MET A 560 0.65 9.33 -11.06
CA MET A 560 0.51 8.02 -10.41
C MET A 560 -0.98 7.75 -10.12
N VAL A 561 -1.51 6.65 -10.65
CA VAL A 561 -2.95 6.40 -10.67
C VAL A 561 -3.32 5.17 -9.86
N TYR A 562 -4.30 5.30 -8.97
CA TYR A 562 -5.02 4.17 -8.38
C TYR A 562 -6.42 4.06 -8.99
N LEU A 563 -6.70 2.94 -9.69
CA LEU A 563 -8.00 2.65 -10.27
C LEU A 563 -8.78 1.72 -9.32
N CYS A 564 -9.63 2.32 -8.48
CA CYS A 564 -10.49 1.60 -7.55
C CYS A 564 -11.74 1.05 -8.27
N ALA A 565 -11.53 0.10 -9.18
CA ALA A 565 -12.55 -0.46 -10.04
C ALA A 565 -12.18 -1.86 -10.55
N CYS A 566 -13.21 -2.63 -10.93
CA CYS A 566 -13.03 -4.01 -11.41
C CYS A 566 -12.29 -4.06 -12.75
N SER A 567 -11.35 -4.99 -12.88
CA SER A 567 -10.74 -5.44 -14.15
C SER A 567 -10.04 -4.38 -14.99
N ASN A 568 -9.76 -3.18 -14.48
CA ASN A 568 -9.10 -2.14 -15.27
C ASN A 568 -7.65 -2.49 -15.68
N GLY A 569 -7.04 -3.50 -15.04
CA GLY A 569 -5.72 -4.05 -15.37
C GLY A 569 -5.77 -5.44 -16.01
N TYR A 570 -6.86 -5.81 -16.69
CA TYR A 570 -7.05 -7.15 -17.29
C TYR A 570 -5.94 -7.48 -18.32
N PRO A 571 -4.97 -8.37 -17.99
CA PRO A 571 -3.73 -8.51 -18.75
C PRO A 571 -3.91 -9.12 -20.14
N GLU A 572 -4.99 -9.86 -20.39
CA GLU A 572 -5.23 -10.44 -21.71
C GLU A 572 -5.83 -9.44 -22.72
N ASN A 573 -6.12 -8.20 -22.27
CA ASN A 573 -6.64 -7.13 -23.11
C ASN A 573 -5.59 -6.01 -23.26
N SER A 574 -5.01 -5.89 -24.44
CA SER A 574 -4.03 -4.84 -24.78
C SER A 574 -4.58 -3.41 -24.78
N GLY A 575 -5.91 -3.27 -24.71
CA GLY A 575 -6.62 -2.01 -24.54
C GLY A 575 -7.10 -1.77 -23.11
N ASN A 576 -6.61 -2.53 -22.11
CA ASN A 576 -7.04 -2.31 -20.72
C ASN A 576 -6.72 -0.89 -20.23
N LEU A 577 -7.52 -0.39 -19.29
CA LEU A 577 -7.46 1.02 -18.87
C LEU A 577 -6.15 1.36 -18.17
N GLY A 578 -5.64 0.49 -17.29
CA GLY A 578 -4.36 0.69 -16.60
C GLY A 578 -3.20 0.85 -17.59
N TYR A 579 -3.09 -0.06 -18.57
CA TYR A 579 -2.08 0.05 -19.61
C TYR A 579 -2.31 1.25 -20.54
N SER A 580 -3.56 1.57 -20.87
CA SER A 580 -3.88 2.73 -21.71
C SER A 580 -3.46 4.06 -21.07
N LEU A 581 -3.60 4.19 -19.75
CA LEU A 581 -3.07 5.32 -19.00
C LEU A 581 -1.54 5.30 -18.93
N LEU A 582 -0.91 4.13 -18.76
CA LEU A 582 0.56 4.05 -18.80
C LEU A 582 1.13 4.48 -20.15
N LYS A 583 0.42 4.19 -21.26
CA LYS A 583 0.81 4.70 -22.58
C LYS A 583 0.74 6.22 -22.66
N GLN A 584 -0.27 6.83 -22.03
CA GLN A 584 -0.46 8.28 -22.05
C GLN A 584 -1.25 8.78 -20.83
N GLY A 585 -0.66 9.70 -20.07
CA GLY A 585 -1.27 10.39 -18.93
C GLY A 585 -0.95 9.80 -17.55
N ALA A 586 -0.29 8.64 -17.48
CA ALA A 586 0.21 8.07 -16.24
C ALA A 586 1.66 7.59 -16.33
N ILE A 587 2.37 7.71 -15.20
CA ILE A 587 3.73 7.19 -14.99
C ILE A 587 3.69 5.82 -14.32
N ALA A 588 2.66 5.61 -13.51
CA ALA A 588 2.38 4.35 -12.83
C ALA A 588 0.87 4.17 -12.65
N THR A 589 0.37 2.95 -12.76
CA THR A 589 -1.02 2.61 -12.46
C THR A 589 -1.09 1.38 -11.54
N VAL A 590 -1.96 1.44 -10.54
CA VAL A 590 -2.35 0.27 -9.75
C VAL A 590 -3.81 -0.04 -10.04
N SER A 591 -4.08 -1.23 -10.57
CA SER A 591 -5.41 -1.62 -11.02
C SER A 591 -5.66 -3.13 -10.88
N ALA A 592 -6.93 -3.51 -10.72
CA ALA A 592 -7.32 -4.90 -10.55
C ALA A 592 -7.29 -5.67 -11.89
N SER A 593 -6.65 -6.85 -11.91
CA SER A 593 -6.60 -7.76 -13.07
C SER A 593 -7.93 -8.50 -13.31
N ARG A 594 -8.79 -8.54 -12.28
CA ARG A 594 -10.12 -9.15 -12.25
C ARG A 594 -11.07 -8.30 -11.41
N VAL A 595 -12.23 -8.84 -11.06
CA VAL A 595 -13.17 -8.16 -10.15
C VAL A 595 -12.51 -7.84 -8.81
N SER A 596 -12.95 -6.75 -8.19
CA SER A 596 -12.47 -6.30 -6.88
C SER A 596 -13.65 -6.08 -5.93
N TRP A 597 -13.45 -6.36 -4.65
CA TRP A 597 -14.48 -6.26 -3.62
C TRP A 597 -14.30 -5.01 -2.76
N TYR A 598 -15.41 -4.35 -2.44
CA TYR A 598 -15.43 -3.21 -1.53
C TYR A 598 -16.31 -3.49 -0.32
N THR A 599 -16.11 -2.75 0.76
CA THR A 599 -16.96 -2.85 1.94
C THR A 599 -18.26 -2.07 1.72
N ALA A 600 -19.42 -2.72 1.86
CA ALA A 600 -20.70 -2.01 1.74
C ALA A 600 -20.86 -0.99 2.87
N GLY A 601 -21.16 0.26 2.55
CA GLY A 601 -21.21 1.34 3.53
C GLY A 601 -19.84 1.71 4.10
N TRP A 602 -18.76 1.57 3.31
CA TRP A 602 -17.43 1.99 3.72
C TRP A 602 -17.42 3.45 4.16
N THR A 603 -16.80 3.74 5.31
CA THR A 603 -16.73 5.10 5.88
C THR A 603 -15.33 5.49 6.35
N GLU A 604 -14.42 4.53 6.51
CA GLU A 604 -13.06 4.80 6.93
C GLU A 604 -12.11 3.66 6.56
N PRO A 605 -10.82 3.97 6.38
CA PRO A 605 -9.81 2.98 6.06
C PRO A 605 -9.52 2.08 7.26
N ASN A 606 -9.27 0.81 6.99
CA ASN A 606 -8.77 -0.13 7.98
C ASN A 606 -7.39 -0.65 7.53
N PRO A 607 -6.33 -0.51 8.37
CA PRO A 607 -4.97 -0.88 7.99
C PRO A 607 -4.77 -2.39 7.78
N ASN A 608 -5.74 -3.20 8.22
CA ASN A 608 -5.65 -4.65 8.21
C ASN A 608 -6.72 -5.29 7.32
N TYR A 609 -7.51 -4.52 6.55
CA TYR A 609 -8.62 -5.04 5.75
C TYR A 609 -8.57 -4.53 4.29
N PRO A 610 -8.05 -5.32 3.35
CA PRO A 610 -7.80 -4.89 1.97
C PRO A 610 -9.05 -5.00 1.09
N ASP A 611 -10.13 -4.36 1.54
CA ASP A 611 -11.12 -3.88 0.58
C ASP A 611 -10.46 -2.87 -0.37
N ASN A 612 -11.00 -2.70 -1.58
CA ASN A 612 -10.35 -1.88 -2.59
C ASN A 612 -10.28 -0.37 -2.23
N PHE A 613 -11.07 0.13 -1.27
CA PHE A 613 -10.98 1.51 -0.79
C PHE A 613 -9.82 1.65 0.19
N SER A 614 -9.75 0.77 1.18
CA SER A 614 -8.67 0.73 2.18
C SER A 614 -7.32 0.51 1.50
N LEU A 615 -7.23 -0.43 0.55
CA LEU A 615 -6.01 -0.67 -0.25
C LEU A 615 -5.54 0.61 -0.96
N GLY A 616 -6.46 1.33 -1.62
CA GLY A 616 -6.17 2.59 -2.30
C GLY A 616 -5.72 3.69 -1.34
N TYR A 617 -6.42 3.84 -0.22
CA TYR A 617 -6.10 4.83 0.81
C TYR A 617 -4.65 4.69 1.30
N TYR A 618 -4.23 3.49 1.72
CA TYR A 618 -2.90 3.30 2.29
C TYR A 618 -1.80 3.28 1.24
N TYR A 619 -2.08 2.85 0.01
CA TYR A 619 -1.16 2.98 -1.10
C TYR A 619 -0.88 4.46 -1.41
N LEU A 620 -1.93 5.27 -1.63
CA LEU A 620 -1.81 6.69 -1.91
C LEU A 620 -1.16 7.46 -0.75
N LYS A 621 -1.47 7.09 0.50
CA LYS A 621 -0.80 7.65 1.68
C LYS A 621 0.71 7.45 1.64
N LYS A 622 1.17 6.28 1.21
CA LYS A 622 2.61 5.98 1.08
C LYS A 622 3.24 6.74 -0.09
N LEU A 623 2.54 6.89 -1.21
CA LEU A 623 3.01 7.75 -2.32
C LEU A 623 3.13 9.22 -1.89
N ALA A 624 2.17 9.73 -1.11
CA ALA A 624 2.22 11.09 -0.57
C ALA A 624 3.37 11.30 0.45
N GLN A 625 3.91 10.20 0.99
CA GLN A 625 5.13 10.16 1.82
C GLN A 625 6.40 9.94 0.97
N ASP A 626 6.27 10.02 -0.35
CA ASP A 626 7.33 9.83 -1.34
C ASP A 626 8.00 8.45 -1.32
N ILE A 627 7.27 7.44 -0.86
CA ILE A 627 7.74 6.05 -0.93
C ILE A 627 7.59 5.56 -2.38
N PRO A 628 8.64 4.94 -2.98
CA PRO A 628 8.59 4.37 -4.33
C PRO A 628 7.36 3.49 -4.55
N CYS A 629 6.73 3.59 -5.72
CA CYS A 629 5.41 3.00 -5.95
C CYS A 629 5.37 1.47 -5.80
N GLY A 630 6.44 0.76 -6.19
CA GLY A 630 6.58 -0.68 -5.97
C GLY A 630 6.67 -1.03 -4.48
N GLN A 631 7.48 -0.28 -3.73
CA GLN A 631 7.60 -0.44 -2.28
C GLN A 631 6.29 -0.08 -1.55
N ALA A 632 5.63 1.01 -1.96
CA ALA A 632 4.36 1.46 -1.39
C ALA A 632 3.26 0.40 -1.54
N LEU A 633 3.16 -0.24 -2.70
CA LEU A 633 2.19 -1.32 -2.93
C LEU A 633 2.54 -2.57 -2.11
N ALA A 634 3.82 -2.96 -2.08
CA ALA A 634 4.28 -4.13 -1.34
C ALA A 634 4.04 -3.99 0.17
N LEU A 635 4.42 -2.86 0.77
CA LEU A 635 4.21 -2.57 2.20
C LEU A 635 2.72 -2.51 2.55
N THR A 636 1.90 -1.93 1.67
CA THR A 636 0.45 -1.89 1.88
C THR A 636 -0.16 -3.29 1.92
N LYS A 637 0.23 -4.18 0.99
CA LYS A 637 -0.23 -5.58 1.01
C LYS A 637 0.30 -6.35 2.23
N GLU A 638 1.54 -6.08 2.64
CA GLU A 638 2.17 -6.71 3.81
C GLU A 638 1.42 -6.42 5.13
N GLU A 639 0.96 -5.19 5.29
CA GLU A 639 0.22 -4.71 6.47
C GLU A 639 -1.21 -5.28 6.51
N MET A 640 -1.85 -5.39 5.35
CA MET A 640 -3.28 -5.64 5.19
C MET A 640 -3.72 -7.12 5.24
N ILE A 641 -2.91 -8.06 5.70
CA ILE A 641 -3.29 -9.48 5.58
C ILE A 641 -4.59 -9.77 6.36
N TYR A 642 -5.60 -10.29 5.68
CA TYR A 642 -6.89 -10.61 6.29
C TYR A 642 -7.47 -11.92 5.74
N ASN A 643 -8.35 -12.52 6.53
CA ASN A 643 -8.76 -13.92 6.38
C ASN A 643 -10.12 -14.06 5.69
N SER A 644 -10.20 -13.72 4.40
CA SER A 644 -11.35 -14.09 3.55
C SER A 644 -10.94 -14.26 2.08
N PRO A 645 -11.63 -15.12 1.31
CA PRO A 645 -11.27 -15.40 -0.09
C PRO A 645 -11.42 -14.16 -0.98
N SER A 646 -12.44 -13.32 -0.75
CA SER A 646 -12.69 -12.11 -1.54
C SER A 646 -11.66 -11.00 -1.30
N ILE A 647 -11.10 -10.94 -0.10
CA ILE A 647 -10.04 -9.99 0.26
C ILE A 647 -8.67 -10.48 -0.19
N TRP A 648 -8.45 -11.80 -0.14
CA TRP A 648 -7.31 -12.46 -0.77
C TRP A 648 -7.27 -12.18 -2.28
N LEU A 649 -8.42 -12.21 -2.96
CA LEU A 649 -8.54 -11.81 -4.38
C LEU A 649 -8.08 -10.36 -4.62
N ASN A 650 -8.46 -9.40 -3.75
CA ASN A 650 -7.99 -8.02 -3.89
C ASN A 650 -6.46 -7.93 -3.73
N LEU A 651 -5.89 -8.56 -2.70
CA LEU A 651 -4.45 -8.54 -2.46
C LEU A 651 -3.64 -9.09 -3.65
N GLN A 652 -4.13 -10.14 -4.31
CA GLN A 652 -3.48 -10.66 -5.53
C GLN A 652 -3.77 -9.82 -6.76
N GLY A 653 -5.01 -9.35 -6.91
CA GLY A 653 -5.53 -8.79 -8.16
C GLY A 653 -5.05 -7.38 -8.48
N PHE A 654 -4.71 -6.56 -7.49
CA PHE A 654 -4.20 -5.20 -7.74
C PHE A 654 -2.70 -5.24 -8.05
N ASN A 655 -2.32 -4.93 -9.28
CA ASN A 655 -0.94 -4.97 -9.77
C ASN A 655 -0.46 -3.58 -10.20
N LEU A 656 0.85 -3.36 -10.11
CA LEU A 656 1.52 -2.13 -10.55
C LEU A 656 1.97 -2.26 -12.00
N TYR A 657 1.47 -1.39 -12.87
CA TYR A 657 2.10 -1.10 -14.16
C TYR A 657 2.90 0.20 -14.06
N GLY A 658 4.13 0.18 -14.56
CA GLY A 658 5.15 1.22 -14.34
C GLY A 658 6.41 0.62 -13.71
N ASP A 659 7.42 1.45 -13.58
CA ASP A 659 8.68 1.10 -12.93
C ASP A 659 8.51 1.15 -11.39
N PRO A 660 8.84 0.06 -10.66
CA PRO A 660 8.62 -0.03 -9.22
C PRO A 660 9.43 0.95 -8.37
N GLU A 661 10.48 1.55 -8.92
CA GLU A 661 11.38 2.46 -8.22
C GLU A 661 10.91 3.91 -8.24
N ILE A 662 9.96 4.27 -9.12
CA ILE A 662 9.50 5.66 -9.24
C ILE A 662 8.81 6.13 -7.95
N SER A 663 9.27 7.28 -7.45
CA SER A 663 8.70 8.07 -6.36
C SER A 663 7.94 9.31 -6.88
N LEU A 664 7.11 9.91 -6.03
CA LEU A 664 6.19 10.97 -6.46
C LEU A 664 6.93 12.29 -6.70
N VAL A 665 7.81 12.71 -5.79
CA VAL A 665 8.52 14.00 -5.88
C VAL A 665 10.03 13.85 -5.94
N THR A 666 10.59 12.70 -5.57
CA THR A 666 12.02 12.44 -5.73
C THR A 666 12.41 12.53 -7.22
N ILE A 667 13.41 13.36 -7.48
CA ILE A 667 14.13 13.46 -8.75
C ILE A 667 15.58 13.01 -8.53
N HIS A 668 16.23 12.54 -9.58
CA HIS A 668 17.60 12.04 -9.50
C HIS A 668 18.55 12.94 -10.28
N SER A 669 19.57 13.40 -9.58
CA SER A 669 20.79 13.92 -10.20
C SER A 669 21.50 12.80 -10.94
N ILE A 670 21.97 13.06 -12.16
CA ILE A 670 22.87 12.13 -12.86
C ILE A 670 24.25 12.29 -12.22
N CYS A 671 24.72 11.24 -11.53
CA CYS A 671 26.03 11.27 -10.91
C CYS A 671 27.07 10.72 -11.90
N THR A 672 28.06 11.54 -12.26
CA THR A 672 29.31 11.03 -12.86
C THR A 672 30.17 10.46 -11.74
N SER A 673 30.35 9.14 -11.71
CA SER A 673 31.44 8.53 -10.94
C SER A 673 32.77 8.79 -11.66
N ASP A 674 33.89 8.60 -10.95
CA ASP A 674 35.22 8.43 -11.57
C ASP A 674 35.15 7.22 -12.53
N MET A 675 34.97 7.51 -13.82
CA MET A 675 34.78 6.55 -14.90
C MET A 675 36.10 6.12 -15.54
N ASP A 676 37.16 6.93 -15.41
CA ASP A 676 38.49 6.63 -15.95
C ASP A 676 39.46 6.02 -14.91
N GLY A 677 39.08 6.05 -13.63
CA GLY A 677 39.78 5.45 -12.51
C GLY A 677 40.95 6.27 -11.99
N ASP A 678 41.01 7.57 -12.28
CA ASP A 678 42.13 8.45 -11.89
C ASP A 678 42.01 9.02 -10.48
N GLY A 679 40.86 8.83 -9.83
CA GLY A 679 40.56 9.22 -8.46
C GLY A 679 39.87 10.57 -8.31
N ASP A 680 39.64 11.31 -9.40
CA ASP A 680 38.88 12.56 -9.43
C ASP A 680 37.62 12.40 -10.32
N VAL A 681 36.68 13.35 -10.24
CA VAL A 681 35.51 13.42 -11.16
C VAL A 681 35.67 14.69 -11.99
N ASP A 682 36.00 14.53 -13.27
CA ASP A 682 36.44 15.63 -14.13
C ASP A 682 35.85 15.58 -15.57
N GLY A 683 36.43 16.37 -16.47
CA GLY A 683 35.96 16.49 -17.85
C GLY A 683 36.15 15.22 -18.69
N VAL A 684 37.03 14.32 -18.26
CA VAL A 684 37.28 13.02 -18.91
C VAL A 684 36.15 12.05 -18.58
N ASP A 685 35.67 12.01 -17.34
CA ASP A 685 34.50 11.21 -16.96
C ASP A 685 33.24 11.64 -17.69
N LEU A 686 33.06 12.95 -17.84
CA LEU A 686 32.01 13.54 -18.64
C LEU A 686 32.14 13.19 -20.12
N ALA A 687 33.36 13.15 -20.67
CA ALA A 687 33.59 12.72 -22.04
C ALA A 687 33.30 11.23 -22.23
N ILE A 688 33.64 10.38 -21.25
CA ILE A 688 33.29 8.95 -21.24
C ILE A 688 31.79 8.77 -21.12
N LEU A 689 31.11 9.55 -20.27
CA LEU A 689 29.66 9.55 -20.14
C LEU A 689 28.99 10.01 -21.46
N ALA A 690 29.52 11.04 -22.10
CA ALA A 690 29.06 11.56 -23.39
C ALA A 690 29.27 10.55 -24.54
N GLU A 691 30.42 9.85 -24.55
CA GLU A 691 30.72 8.82 -25.53
C GLU A 691 29.83 7.58 -25.35
N LYS A 692 29.52 7.22 -24.10
CA LYS A 692 28.56 6.15 -23.78
C LYS A 692 27.10 6.56 -23.99
N ASN A 693 26.80 7.85 -23.97
CA ASN A 693 25.45 8.40 -24.09
C ASN A 693 25.37 9.59 -25.06
N PRO A 694 25.53 9.35 -26.38
CA PRO A 694 25.63 10.42 -27.38
C PRO A 694 24.34 11.23 -27.58
N GLU A 695 23.21 10.81 -27.00
CA GLU A 695 21.93 11.54 -27.05
C GLU A 695 21.61 12.32 -25.76
N LEU A 696 22.42 12.20 -24.71
CA LEU A 696 22.28 13.01 -23.49
C LEU A 696 22.82 14.42 -23.78
N ASP A 697 21.99 15.46 -23.61
CA ASP A 697 22.43 16.86 -23.68
C ASP A 697 23.23 17.20 -22.42
N LEU A 698 24.55 17.06 -22.51
CA LEU A 698 25.48 17.30 -21.39
C LEU A 698 25.98 18.75 -21.36
N SER A 699 25.35 19.68 -22.09
CA SER A 699 25.83 21.06 -22.20
C SER A 699 25.81 21.83 -20.86
N GLU A 700 24.91 21.47 -19.92
CA GLU A 700 24.85 22.05 -18.57
C GLU A 700 25.87 21.46 -17.58
N PHE A 701 26.52 20.33 -17.91
CA PHE A 701 27.45 19.63 -17.00
C PHE A 701 28.82 20.31 -16.86
N SER A 702 29.21 21.14 -17.83
CA SER A 702 30.57 21.73 -17.92
C SER A 702 30.87 22.84 -16.90
N GLU A 703 29.88 23.30 -16.13
CA GLU A 703 30.04 24.43 -15.19
C GLU A 703 30.38 24.01 -13.74
N HIS A 704 30.38 22.72 -13.40
CA HIS A 704 30.43 22.20 -12.01
C HIS A 704 31.67 21.34 -11.68
N PHE A 705 32.87 21.81 -12.02
CA PHE A 705 34.12 21.07 -11.74
C PHE A 705 34.67 21.29 -10.32
N GLY A 706 35.01 20.20 -9.61
CA GLY A 706 36.02 20.23 -8.53
C GLY A 706 35.75 19.50 -7.21
N LYS A 707 34.59 18.86 -7.00
CA LYS A 707 34.31 17.90 -5.90
C LYS A 707 33.11 17.06 -6.30
N SER A 708 33.17 15.72 -6.18
CA SER A 708 32.08 14.74 -6.42
C SER A 708 30.72 15.39 -6.73
N SER A 709 30.52 15.82 -7.97
CA SER A 709 29.38 16.64 -8.33
C SER A 709 28.31 15.73 -8.93
N CYS A 710 27.38 15.28 -8.09
CA CYS A 710 26.05 14.96 -8.60
C CYS A 710 25.42 16.29 -9.02
N ILE A 711 24.98 16.37 -10.27
CA ILE A 711 24.33 17.56 -10.83
C ILE A 711 22.82 17.28 -10.80
N GLU A 712 22.08 18.07 -10.00
CA GLU A 712 20.60 18.07 -9.90
C GLU A 712 19.92 18.32 -11.24
#